data_AF-A0A662X348-F1
#
_entry.id   AF-A0A662X348-F1
#
_cell.length_a   1.000
_cell.length_b   1.000
_cell.length_c   1.000
_cell.angle_alpha   90.00
_cell.angle_beta   90.00
_cell.angle_gamma   90.00
#
_symmetry.space_group_name_H-M   'P 1'
#
loop_
_entity.id
_entity.type
_entity.pdbx_description
1 polymer ?
#
loop_
_entity_poly.entity_id
_entity_poly.type
_entity_poly.pdbx_seq_one_letter_code
_entity_poly.pdbx_strand_id
1 'polypeptide(L)'
;MQPGFKDDGPTLASKLAEHQSDVVRGVALATQLPGDLIISGDCGGTNTRLSLWNIPTDSKHLKGNIAPGEIIFAKKYLNEEHASFAEVCHLFMNEAKLADQVPEACVLACAGPILKNTVDFTNVEFGWKIDGPGLEKELGIKVVKLINDFAAMGYGLLTLRPHEYIVLNDAPKDETAPIATVGAGTGLGECFLTPGNDGQYSCFACEGGHTDFAPADEIEIELYNEIKATLGCHQRFSVERIISGPGLATIYSFLAKKYPEKVDPKVHEEFLNANTQQGKVIGENAKTNELCNQTLEIFVGAYGREAGNAMLKYLPRGGFYITGGLAPKNLDYFTKKDIFLNSLFDKGRVSPAIRACPIYLVLTEDLGERGAHFYAYQLLKENHDHLIISGDCGGTNTRLSLWNIPHNAQHLKGNIAPGDAIFAKKYLNEEHASFAEVCHLFMNEAKLVDRVPEACVLACAGPILKNTVDFTNVEFGWKIDGASLEKELGIKVVKLINDFAAMGYGLLTLRPHEYLVLNDVPKEEGGVIATVGAGTGLGECFLTAGNDGAYSCFACEGGHTDFAPANDLEIEIYNDIKSKVREAFGLGCAKRFSVERIISGPGLATIYSFLAKKYPEKVDPKVHEEFLNANTQQGKVIGENAKTNELCNQTLEIFVGAYGREAGNAMLKYLPRGGFYITGGLAPKNLDYFTKKDIFLNSLFDKGRVSPALRECPIYLVLTEELGERGAHLYAYQLLNSTHEACATPFLRFCSIAVYVLTVFVLFCDLSRFTNIKDGWKIDGPGLEKELGITTVKLINDFAAMGYGLLTLKPHEYIVLNDVPKEEAAPIATIGAGTGLGECYLTADKDGQYSCFACEGGHTDFAPADALEIEIYNSIKAELGCQRRFSVERIISGPGLATIYKFLAKKFPEKVNEKVHADFQSAKSLQGKIVGDNAKSDELCNQAMEIFVECVVPFRSRLACWPPLVLTLCCYFFSGL
;
A
#
# COMPACT_ATOMS: atom_id res chain seq x y z
N MET A 1 41.01 44.90 13.52
CA MET A 1 41.92 45.73 14.33
C MET A 1 41.50 45.58 15.78
N GLN A 2 42.46 45.16 16.57
CA GLN A 2 42.56 45.20 18.03
C GLN A 2 41.63 44.38 18.94
N PRO A 3 42.19 43.94 20.08
CA PRO A 3 41.75 42.81 20.89
C PRO A 3 41.25 43.25 22.28
N GLY A 4 40.74 42.29 23.03
CA GLY A 4 40.73 42.36 24.48
C GLY A 4 39.39 41.96 25.08
N PHE A 5 39.39 40.85 25.84
CA PHE A 5 39.10 40.91 27.26
C PHE A 5 39.81 39.74 27.94
N LYS A 6 40.45 40.07 29.07
CA LYS A 6 41.23 39.17 29.92
C LYS A 6 40.33 38.17 30.62
N ASP A 7 40.86 36.96 30.73
CA ASP A 7 40.39 35.84 31.51
C ASP A 7 40.61 36.14 33.00
N ASP A 8 39.53 36.25 33.79
CA ASP A 8 39.54 36.29 35.26
C ASP A 8 38.18 35.78 35.77
N GLY A 9 38.02 34.45 35.84
CA GLY A 9 36.86 33.79 36.45
C GLY A 9 37.08 32.28 36.58
N PRO A 10 36.62 31.62 37.66
CA PRO A 10 36.94 30.22 37.92
C PRO A 10 36.40 29.32 36.81
N THR A 11 37.21 28.32 36.44
CA THR A 11 36.95 27.38 35.35
C THR A 11 35.56 26.75 35.46
N LEU A 12 34.80 26.82 34.36
CA LEU A 12 33.48 26.22 34.14
C LEU A 12 33.44 24.71 34.52
N ALA A 13 34.60 24.04 34.50
CA ALA A 13 34.78 22.65 34.93
C ALA A 13 34.44 22.40 36.41
N SER A 14 34.61 23.39 37.29
CA SER A 14 34.29 23.26 38.72
C SER A 14 32.79 23.31 39.02
N LYS A 15 31.99 23.96 38.16
CA LYS A 15 30.52 24.02 38.31
C LYS A 15 29.77 22.84 37.67
N LEU A 16 30.43 22.08 36.80
CA LEU A 16 29.85 20.87 36.18
C LEU A 16 30.03 19.62 37.04
N ALA A 17 31.04 19.57 37.91
CA ALA A 17 31.31 18.43 38.78
C ALA A 17 30.41 18.38 40.04
N GLU A 18 29.86 19.51 40.51
CA GLU A 18 28.98 19.56 41.69
C GLU A 18 27.49 19.26 41.41
N HIS A 19 27.12 18.92 40.17
CA HIS A 19 25.72 18.60 39.81
C HIS A 19 25.44 17.11 39.55
N GLN A 20 26.41 16.21 39.77
CA GLN A 20 26.26 14.77 39.51
C GLN A 20 26.25 13.86 40.76
N SER A 21 26.13 14.43 41.97
CA SER A 21 25.88 13.65 43.18
C SER A 21 24.72 14.26 43.97
N ASP A 22 23.69 13.45 44.21
CA ASP A 22 22.50 13.71 45.03
C ASP A 22 21.45 14.69 44.47
N VAL A 23 20.64 14.21 43.52
CA VAL A 23 19.29 14.76 43.29
C VAL A 23 18.25 13.65 43.44
N VAL A 24 17.92 13.31 44.68
CA VAL A 24 16.62 12.68 45.00
C VAL A 24 15.59 13.80 45.05
N ARG A 25 14.96 14.14 43.91
CA ARG A 25 13.73 14.95 43.91
C ARG A 25 12.56 14.03 44.23
N GLY A 26 12.39 13.70 45.50
CA GLY A 26 11.20 13.03 46.00
C GLY A 26 10.00 13.98 46.02
N VAL A 27 9.30 14.13 44.89
CA VAL A 27 7.95 14.69 44.89
C VAL A 27 7.01 13.53 45.25
N ALA A 28 6.24 13.68 46.33
CA ALA A 28 5.20 12.72 46.67
C ALA A 28 4.10 12.75 45.60
N LEU A 29 4.02 11.71 44.77
CA LEU A 29 2.96 11.54 43.77
C LEU A 29 1.67 11.09 44.47
N ALA A 30 0.84 12.05 44.87
CA ALA A 30 -0.51 11.81 45.41
C ALA A 30 -1.63 12.01 44.36
N THR A 31 -1.27 12.36 43.12
CA THR A 31 -2.20 12.65 42.01
C THR A 31 -1.64 12.11 40.69
N GLN A 32 -2.52 11.59 39.83
CA GLN A 32 -2.20 11.12 38.48
C GLN A 32 -1.50 12.21 37.67
N LEU A 33 -0.36 11.87 37.04
CA LEU A 33 0.41 12.84 36.25
C LEU A 33 -0.28 13.11 34.91
N PRO A 34 -0.32 14.36 34.42
CA PRO A 34 -0.75 14.64 33.05
C PRO A 34 0.33 14.15 32.08
N GLY A 35 0.08 13.00 31.44
CA GLY A 35 0.99 12.39 30.47
C GLY A 35 1.07 10.86 30.61
N ASP A 36 1.69 10.24 29.60
CA ASP A 36 1.99 8.81 29.59
C ASP A 36 3.34 8.56 30.28
N LEU A 37 3.43 7.48 31.04
CA LEU A 37 4.68 7.12 31.74
C LEU A 37 5.45 6.09 30.92
N ILE A 38 6.77 6.28 30.80
CA ILE A 38 7.66 5.28 30.20
C ILE A 38 8.88 5.03 31.09
N ILE A 39 9.41 3.81 31.02
CA ILE A 39 10.66 3.43 31.70
C ILE A 39 11.78 3.26 30.67
N SER A 40 12.96 3.79 31.00
CA SER A 40 14.19 3.43 30.33
C SER A 40 15.20 2.88 31.34
N GLY A 41 15.99 1.89 30.93
CA GLY A 41 16.96 1.24 31.79
C GLY A 41 18.29 0.95 31.12
N ASP A 42 19.35 0.99 31.91
CA ASP A 42 20.70 0.49 31.58
C ASP A 42 21.04 -0.64 32.55
N CYS A 43 21.13 -1.86 32.01
CA CYS A 43 21.27 -3.12 32.73
C CYS A 43 22.63 -3.73 32.42
N GLY A 44 23.61 -3.45 33.27
CA GLY A 44 24.93 -4.09 33.24
C GLY A 44 24.98 -5.37 34.08
N GLY A 45 26.14 -6.03 34.10
CA GLY A 45 26.34 -7.22 34.94
C GLY A 45 26.39 -6.91 36.44
N THR A 46 26.95 -5.76 36.84
CA THR A 46 27.12 -5.41 38.27
C THR A 46 26.00 -4.51 38.80
N ASN A 47 25.44 -3.65 37.95
CA ASN A 47 24.47 -2.65 38.37
C ASN A 47 23.39 -2.47 37.31
N THR A 48 22.20 -2.11 37.75
CA THR A 48 21.09 -1.66 36.92
C THR A 48 20.73 -0.22 37.28
N ARG A 49 20.51 0.62 36.26
CA ARG A 49 19.96 1.98 36.41
C ARG A 49 18.61 2.02 35.72
N LEU A 50 17.59 2.53 36.39
CA LEU A 50 16.26 2.74 35.83
C LEU A 50 15.87 4.21 35.97
N SER A 51 15.22 4.73 34.93
CA SER A 51 14.65 6.08 34.88
C SER A 51 13.19 6.00 34.45
N LEU A 52 12.35 6.72 35.16
CA LEU A 52 10.93 6.87 34.89
C LEU A 52 10.69 8.27 34.36
N TRP A 53 10.01 8.34 33.21
CA TRP A 53 9.76 9.57 32.48
C TRP A 53 8.27 9.84 32.41
N ASN A 54 7.89 11.10 32.59
CA ASN A 54 6.56 11.59 32.24
C ASN A 54 6.61 12.22 30.86
N ILE A 55 5.82 11.70 29.92
CA ILE A 55 5.73 12.18 28.54
C ILE A 55 4.41 12.97 28.39
N PRO A 56 4.46 14.30 28.25
CA PRO A 56 3.26 15.08 27.96
C PRO A 56 2.59 14.62 26.67
N THR A 57 1.26 14.65 26.65
CA THR A 57 0.44 14.35 25.46
C THR A 57 0.88 15.22 24.27
N ASP A 58 0.90 14.64 23.07
CA ASP A 58 1.33 15.29 21.81
C ASP A 58 2.78 15.75 21.73
N SER A 59 3.63 15.30 22.65
CA SER A 59 5.07 15.47 22.52
C SER A 59 5.58 15.04 21.14
N LYS A 60 6.41 15.88 20.52
CA LYS A 60 7.08 15.62 19.24
C LYS A 60 8.58 15.74 19.43
N HIS A 61 9.32 14.72 19.00
CA HIS A 61 10.77 14.79 18.95
C HIS A 61 11.20 15.71 17.81
N LEU A 62 12.02 16.70 18.13
CA LEU A 62 12.64 17.57 17.15
C LEU A 62 14.05 17.08 16.90
N LYS A 63 14.37 16.79 15.62
CA LYS A 63 15.70 16.34 15.22
C LYS A 63 16.79 17.26 15.76
N GLY A 64 17.84 16.68 16.31
CA GLY A 64 18.93 17.42 16.94
C GLY A 64 18.63 17.89 18.37
N ASN A 65 17.59 17.34 19.02
CA ASN A 65 17.30 17.51 20.44
C ASN A 65 17.17 16.15 21.15
N ILE A 66 17.13 16.19 22.49
CA ILE A 66 16.82 15.02 23.31
C ILE A 66 15.34 14.61 23.08
N ALA A 67 15.05 13.31 23.25
CA ALA A 67 13.68 12.81 23.25
C ALA A 67 12.80 13.59 24.25
N PRO A 68 11.53 13.91 23.93
CA PRO A 68 10.63 14.61 24.85
C PRO A 68 10.43 13.83 26.15
N GLY A 69 10.15 14.55 27.25
CA GLY A 69 9.84 13.94 28.55
C GLY A 69 10.62 14.55 29.71
N GLU A 70 10.07 14.46 30.92
CA GLU A 70 10.75 14.84 32.16
C GLU A 70 11.02 13.61 33.03
N ILE A 71 12.24 13.48 33.55
CA ILE A 71 12.57 12.44 34.52
C ILE A 71 11.85 12.76 35.83
N ILE A 72 10.97 11.85 36.25
CA ILE A 72 10.24 11.97 37.52
C ILE A 72 10.88 11.13 38.64
N PHE A 73 11.58 10.05 38.29
CA PHE A 73 12.34 9.23 39.23
C PHE A 73 13.47 8.50 38.52
N ALA A 74 14.64 8.41 39.16
CA ALA A 74 15.76 7.62 38.65
C ALA A 74 16.53 7.01 39.80
N LYS A 75 16.93 5.75 39.67
CA LYS A 75 17.68 5.04 40.71
C LYS A 75 18.60 3.96 40.15
N LYS A 76 19.70 3.73 40.87
CA LYS A 76 20.68 2.68 40.61
C LYS A 76 20.58 1.58 41.69
N TYR A 77 20.66 0.33 41.26
CA TYR A 77 20.65 -0.87 42.10
C TYR A 77 21.93 -1.68 41.89
N LEU A 78 22.46 -2.27 42.97
CA LEU A 78 23.54 -3.26 42.89
C LEU A 78 22.90 -4.62 42.61
N ASN A 79 23.29 -5.28 41.52
CA ASN A 79 22.59 -6.49 41.08
C ASN A 79 22.78 -7.67 42.07
N GLU A 80 23.90 -7.70 42.80
CA GLU A 80 24.20 -8.72 43.80
C GLU A 80 23.28 -8.66 45.04
N GLU A 81 22.61 -7.53 45.27
CA GLU A 81 21.70 -7.36 46.41
C GLU A 81 20.28 -7.87 46.14
N HIS A 82 19.99 -8.34 44.91
CA HIS A 82 18.64 -8.72 44.48
C HIS A 82 18.61 -10.12 43.83
N ALA A 83 17.56 -10.90 44.12
CA ALA A 83 17.45 -12.27 43.64
C ALA A 83 17.04 -12.36 42.16
N SER A 84 16.38 -11.33 41.63
CA SER A 84 15.96 -11.27 40.24
C SER A 84 15.81 -9.83 39.73
N PHE A 85 15.80 -9.65 38.42
CA PHE A 85 15.53 -8.34 37.82
C PHE A 85 14.07 -7.88 38.03
N ALA A 86 13.10 -8.81 38.07
CA ALA A 86 11.71 -8.48 38.35
C ALA A 86 11.55 -7.85 39.75
N GLU A 87 12.30 -8.34 40.74
CA GLU A 87 12.38 -7.73 42.08
C GLU A 87 12.86 -6.28 42.01
N VAL A 88 13.90 -6.00 41.21
CA VAL A 88 14.40 -4.63 40.99
C VAL A 88 13.32 -3.74 40.36
N CYS A 89 12.55 -4.24 39.39
CA CYS A 89 11.45 -3.48 38.80
C CYS A 89 10.34 -3.16 39.81
N HIS A 90 9.89 -4.14 40.59
CA HIS A 90 8.88 -3.91 41.63
C HIS A 90 9.38 -2.93 42.70
N LEU A 91 10.63 -3.07 43.13
CA LEU A 91 11.26 -2.14 44.07
C LEU A 91 11.32 -0.72 43.49
N PHE A 92 11.73 -0.57 42.23
CA PHE A 92 11.78 0.70 41.54
C PHE A 92 10.41 1.36 41.43
N MET A 93 9.37 0.61 41.03
CA MET A 93 8.00 1.14 40.92
C MET A 93 7.45 1.58 42.29
N ASN A 94 7.71 0.79 43.33
CA ASN A 94 7.29 1.11 44.70
C ASN A 94 8.03 2.34 45.25
N GLU A 95 9.34 2.45 45.02
CA GLU A 95 10.15 3.60 45.46
C GLU A 95 9.84 4.87 44.66
N ALA A 96 9.49 4.74 43.38
CA ALA A 96 8.94 5.81 42.54
C ALA A 96 7.56 6.27 43.01
N LYS A 97 6.92 5.52 43.92
CA LYS A 97 5.56 5.74 44.42
C LYS A 97 4.54 5.84 43.28
N LEU A 98 4.70 4.98 42.27
CA LEU A 98 3.67 4.78 41.27
C LEU A 98 2.41 4.26 41.98
N ALA A 99 1.31 5.00 41.87
CA ALA A 99 -0.01 4.55 42.33
C ALA A 99 -0.54 3.49 41.33
N ASP A 100 -1.84 3.50 41.04
CA ASP A 100 -2.45 2.62 40.01
C ASP A 100 -2.05 2.99 38.56
N GLN A 101 -1.10 3.91 38.36
CA GLN A 101 -0.64 4.34 37.03
C GLN A 101 0.57 3.50 36.59
N VAL A 102 0.33 2.58 35.65
CA VAL A 102 1.35 1.69 35.09
C VAL A 102 2.02 2.36 33.87
N PRO A 103 3.36 2.27 33.73
CA PRO A 103 4.04 2.71 32.51
C PRO A 103 3.54 2.01 31.26
N GLU A 104 3.44 2.76 30.17
CA GLU A 104 2.94 2.31 28.87
C GLU A 104 3.99 1.52 28.09
N ALA A 105 5.26 1.94 28.20
CA ALA A 105 6.39 1.29 27.53
C ALA A 105 7.62 1.23 28.44
N CYS A 106 8.43 0.19 28.26
CA CYS A 106 9.71 0.01 28.93
C CYS A 106 10.78 -0.43 27.94
N VAL A 107 11.93 0.26 27.93
CA VAL A 107 13.11 -0.18 27.16
C VAL A 107 14.29 -0.37 28.08
N LEU A 108 14.90 -1.56 28.00
CA LEU A 108 16.06 -1.94 28.79
C LEU A 108 17.25 -2.17 27.86
N ALA A 109 18.27 -1.33 27.96
CA ALA A 109 19.56 -1.52 27.35
C ALA A 109 20.36 -2.53 28.19
N CYS A 110 20.65 -3.70 27.65
CA CYS A 110 21.32 -4.77 28.38
C CYS A 110 22.71 -5.05 27.81
N ALA A 111 23.69 -5.23 28.70
CA ALA A 111 25.05 -5.64 28.35
C ALA A 111 25.09 -7.13 27.99
N GLY A 112 24.77 -7.45 26.74
CA GLY A 112 24.83 -8.81 26.20
C GLY A 112 23.99 -8.98 24.92
N PRO A 113 24.09 -10.16 24.27
CA PRO A 113 23.30 -10.47 23.10
C PRO A 113 21.82 -10.66 23.48
N ILE A 114 20.93 -9.94 22.80
CA ILE A 114 19.49 -10.11 22.94
C ILE A 114 18.99 -11.16 21.95
N LEU A 115 18.34 -12.21 22.44
CA LEU A 115 17.71 -13.23 21.61
C LEU A 115 16.24 -13.35 22.02
N LYS A 116 15.33 -13.13 21.05
CA LYS A 116 13.87 -13.21 21.26
C LYS A 116 13.36 -12.33 22.42
N ASN A 117 13.89 -11.11 22.53
CA ASN A 117 13.54 -10.17 23.60
C ASN A 117 13.90 -10.66 25.02
N THR A 118 14.98 -11.45 25.11
CA THR A 118 15.49 -12.06 26.35
C THR A 118 17.01 -11.92 26.40
N VAL A 119 17.57 -11.77 27.61
CA VAL A 119 19.03 -11.80 27.86
C VAL A 119 19.35 -12.62 29.12
N ASP A 120 20.47 -13.34 29.08
CA ASP A 120 21.00 -14.10 30.21
C ASP A 120 22.32 -13.46 30.69
N PHE A 121 22.37 -13.03 31.95
CA PHE A 121 23.58 -12.52 32.59
C PHE A 121 24.32 -13.65 33.31
N THR A 122 25.33 -14.20 32.65
CA THR A 122 26.15 -15.30 33.19
C THR A 122 27.17 -14.87 34.25
N ASN A 123 27.44 -13.56 34.36
CA ASN A 123 28.41 -12.98 35.30
C ASN A 123 27.79 -12.49 36.63
N VAL A 124 26.48 -12.65 36.82
CA VAL A 124 25.79 -12.37 38.10
C VAL A 124 25.77 -13.65 38.92
N GLU A 125 26.11 -13.58 40.22
CA GLU A 125 26.25 -14.75 41.11
C GLU A 125 25.01 -15.69 41.10
N PHE A 126 23.82 -15.11 40.88
CA PHE A 126 22.54 -15.83 40.83
C PHE A 126 22.04 -16.18 39.42
N GLY A 127 22.76 -15.81 38.36
CA GLY A 127 22.38 -16.12 36.97
C GLY A 127 21.08 -15.44 36.53
N TRP A 128 21.03 -14.11 36.56
CA TRP A 128 19.84 -13.36 36.15
C TRP A 128 19.48 -13.63 34.69
N LYS A 129 18.19 -13.81 34.45
CA LYS A 129 17.56 -13.81 33.14
C LYS A 129 16.52 -12.71 33.10
N ILE A 130 16.60 -11.83 32.10
CA ILE A 130 15.56 -10.81 31.87
C ILE A 130 14.76 -11.25 30.64
N ASP A 131 13.47 -11.43 30.83
CA ASP A 131 12.52 -11.86 29.80
C ASP A 131 11.46 -10.77 29.58
N GLY A 132 11.53 -10.06 28.45
CA GLY A 132 10.64 -8.93 28.15
C GLY A 132 9.15 -9.30 28.22
N PRO A 133 8.68 -10.35 27.51
CA PRO A 133 7.28 -10.77 27.58
C PRO A 133 6.83 -11.21 28.98
N GLY A 134 7.74 -11.82 29.76
CA GLY A 134 7.50 -12.12 31.17
C GLY A 134 7.26 -10.85 31.99
N LEU A 135 8.09 -9.83 31.81
CA LEU A 135 7.95 -8.54 32.48
C LEU A 135 6.69 -7.76 32.06
N GLU A 136 6.29 -7.80 30.77
CA GLU A 136 5.03 -7.21 30.30
C GLU A 136 3.85 -7.75 31.12
N LYS A 137 3.78 -9.07 31.26
CA LYS A 137 2.71 -9.74 32.01
C LYS A 137 2.79 -9.48 33.51
N GLU A 138 4.00 -9.51 34.09
CA GLU A 138 4.20 -9.38 35.53
C GLU A 138 3.99 -7.95 36.03
N LEU A 139 4.45 -6.95 35.28
CA LEU A 139 4.39 -5.54 35.66
C LEU A 139 3.15 -4.82 35.09
N GLY A 140 2.41 -5.44 34.17
CA GLY A 140 1.26 -4.83 33.50
C GLY A 140 1.60 -3.76 32.47
N ILE A 141 2.88 -3.64 32.10
CA ILE A 141 3.37 -2.70 31.07
C ILE A 141 2.98 -3.25 29.69
N LYS A 142 2.40 -2.41 28.82
CA LYS A 142 1.90 -2.87 27.51
C LYS A 142 3.00 -3.40 26.60
N VAL A 143 4.19 -2.80 26.64
CA VAL A 143 5.36 -3.27 25.89
C VAL A 143 6.65 -3.15 26.70
N VAL A 144 7.45 -4.21 26.71
CA VAL A 144 8.80 -4.23 27.27
C VAL A 144 9.76 -4.71 26.18
N LYS A 145 10.71 -3.86 25.79
CA LYS A 145 11.77 -4.23 24.84
C LYS A 145 13.13 -4.25 25.49
N LEU A 146 13.85 -5.33 25.28
CA LEU A 146 15.25 -5.46 25.59
C LEU A 146 16.03 -5.15 24.31
N ILE A 147 16.98 -4.23 24.42
CA ILE A 147 17.93 -3.90 23.35
C ILE A 147 19.34 -4.08 23.86
N ASN A 148 20.27 -4.37 22.96
CA ASN A 148 21.69 -4.37 23.31
C ASN A 148 22.14 -2.94 23.68
N ASP A 149 23.13 -2.83 24.56
CA ASP A 149 23.71 -1.55 25.01
C ASP A 149 24.22 -0.66 23.87
N PHE A 150 24.81 -1.25 22.83
CA PHE A 150 25.20 -0.51 21.62
C PHE A 150 24.02 -0.17 20.71
N ALA A 151 22.95 -0.99 20.67
CA ALA A 151 21.72 -0.55 20.02
C ALA A 151 21.13 0.69 20.72
N ALA A 152 21.20 0.74 22.05
CA ALA A 152 20.82 1.93 22.80
C ALA A 152 21.71 3.12 22.45
N MET A 153 23.05 2.95 22.37
CA MET A 153 23.92 4.02 21.87
C MET A 153 23.53 4.49 20.46
N GLY A 154 23.21 3.56 19.57
CA GLY A 154 22.75 3.82 18.20
C GLY A 154 21.52 4.72 18.15
N TYR A 155 20.46 4.37 18.90
CA TYR A 155 19.28 5.23 19.04
C TYR A 155 19.61 6.58 19.68
N GLY A 156 20.55 6.60 20.63
CA GLY A 156 21.04 7.83 21.26
C GLY A 156 21.64 8.82 20.26
N LEU A 157 22.26 8.35 19.17
CA LEU A 157 22.80 9.23 18.11
C LEU A 157 21.75 10.15 17.50
N LEU A 158 20.49 9.70 17.45
CA LEU A 158 19.36 10.47 16.92
C LEU A 158 18.96 11.64 17.83
N THR A 159 19.50 11.66 19.06
CA THR A 159 19.23 12.68 20.09
C THR A 159 20.35 13.71 20.25
N LEU A 160 21.44 13.57 19.50
CA LEU A 160 22.63 14.43 19.60
C LEU A 160 22.33 15.86 19.18
N ARG A 161 22.74 16.82 20.02
CA ARG A 161 22.74 18.25 19.69
C ARG A 161 24.05 18.63 19.01
N PRO A 162 24.09 19.70 18.18
CA PRO A 162 25.28 20.08 17.41
C PRO A 162 26.56 20.35 18.23
N HIS A 163 26.45 20.69 19.53
CA HIS A 163 27.60 20.93 20.41
C HIS A 163 28.10 19.67 21.12
N GLU A 164 27.45 18.51 20.93
CA GLU A 164 27.77 17.26 21.61
C GLU A 164 28.66 16.33 20.78
N TYR A 165 29.14 16.80 19.62
CA TYR A 165 30.10 16.06 18.79
C TYR A 165 31.06 17.01 18.05
N ILE A 166 32.20 16.46 17.61
CA ILE A 166 33.18 17.13 16.76
C ILE A 166 33.15 16.49 15.36
N VAL A 167 33.13 17.30 14.32
CA VAL A 167 33.27 16.84 12.94
C VAL A 167 34.75 16.58 12.64
N LEU A 168 35.10 15.36 12.23
CA LEU A 168 36.49 14.96 11.96
C LEU A 168 36.89 15.08 10.49
N ASN A 169 35.95 15.13 9.55
CA ASN A 169 36.21 15.34 8.13
C ASN A 169 35.13 16.18 7.44
N ASP A 170 35.51 16.83 6.34
CA ASP A 170 34.59 17.63 5.52
C ASP A 170 33.91 16.77 4.46
N ALA A 171 32.86 16.04 4.87
CA ALA A 171 32.00 15.27 3.97
C ALA A 171 30.52 15.62 4.22
N PRO A 172 29.70 15.74 3.17
CA PRO A 172 28.29 16.05 3.34
C PRO A 172 27.52 14.88 3.93
N LYS A 173 26.54 15.19 4.79
CA LYS A 173 25.61 14.22 5.38
C LYS A 173 24.45 13.94 4.43
N ASP A 174 24.19 12.66 4.19
CA ASP A 174 22.99 12.18 3.49
C ASP A 174 21.97 11.64 4.50
N GLU A 175 20.92 12.40 4.76
CA GLU A 175 19.88 12.09 5.76
C GLU A 175 19.00 10.89 5.38
N THR A 176 19.16 10.34 4.18
CA THR A 176 18.44 9.14 3.69
C THR A 176 19.32 7.89 3.68
N ALA A 177 20.58 8.01 4.12
CA ALA A 177 21.54 6.92 4.14
C ALA A 177 21.73 6.31 5.54
N PRO A 178 22.29 5.08 5.64
CA PRO A 178 22.62 4.48 6.91
C PRO A 178 23.56 5.35 7.75
N ILE A 179 23.45 5.21 9.07
CA ILE A 179 24.44 5.69 10.05
C ILE A 179 25.06 4.49 10.75
N ALA A 180 26.29 4.64 11.24
CA ALA A 180 26.95 3.59 12.01
C ALA A 180 27.83 4.17 13.10
N THR A 181 28.12 3.38 14.12
CA THR A 181 28.98 3.78 15.23
C THR A 181 29.88 2.64 15.69
N VAL A 182 31.05 3.04 16.17
CA VAL A 182 31.99 2.20 16.89
C VAL A 182 32.41 2.93 18.15
N GLY A 183 32.42 2.24 19.29
CA GLY A 183 32.74 2.86 20.57
C GLY A 183 33.62 2.01 21.47
N ALA A 184 34.71 2.60 21.96
CA ALA A 184 35.65 1.94 22.86
C ALA A 184 35.49 2.44 24.30
N GLY A 185 35.29 1.50 25.22
CA GLY A 185 35.16 1.71 26.65
C GLY A 185 35.83 0.58 27.42
N THR A 186 35.08 -0.12 28.28
CA THR A 186 35.55 -1.38 28.89
C THR A 186 35.74 -2.47 27.83
N GLY A 187 34.87 -2.49 26.81
CA GLY A 187 34.96 -3.33 25.61
C GLY A 187 34.87 -2.49 24.32
N LEU A 188 34.64 -3.16 23.20
CA LEU A 188 34.44 -2.54 21.88
C LEU A 188 33.09 -2.97 21.31
N GLY A 189 32.19 -2.01 21.13
CA GLY A 189 30.90 -2.27 20.49
C GLY A 189 30.72 -1.52 19.18
N GLU A 190 29.83 -2.08 18.36
CA GLU A 190 29.46 -1.55 17.06
C GLU A 190 27.95 -1.71 16.84
N CYS A 191 27.35 -0.75 16.15
CA CYS A 191 26.01 -0.92 15.61
C CYS A 191 25.82 -0.03 14.37
N PHE A 192 24.76 -0.29 13.63
CA PHE A 192 24.34 0.56 12.52
C PHE A 192 22.84 0.80 12.56
N LEU A 193 22.39 1.86 11.91
CA LEU A 193 20.98 2.19 11.75
C LEU A 193 20.66 2.47 10.29
N THR A 194 19.49 2.03 9.85
CA THR A 194 18.98 2.29 8.50
C THR A 194 17.70 3.11 8.56
N PRO A 195 17.53 4.10 7.66
CA PRO A 195 16.28 4.85 7.60
C PRO A 195 15.16 4.01 6.96
N GLY A 196 13.96 4.13 7.52
CA GLY A 196 12.70 3.67 6.95
C GLY A 196 12.09 4.75 6.03
N ASN A 197 10.99 4.40 5.35
CA ASN A 197 10.31 5.30 4.43
C ASN A 197 9.60 6.48 5.12
N ASP A 198 9.37 6.38 6.42
CA ASP A 198 8.85 7.44 7.28
C ASP A 198 9.96 8.38 7.79
N GLY A 199 11.22 8.12 7.41
CA GLY A 199 12.39 8.87 7.88
C GLY A 199 12.87 8.49 9.28
N GLN A 200 12.25 7.50 9.94
CA GLN A 200 12.73 6.99 11.22
C GLN A 200 13.86 5.97 11.02
N TYR A 201 14.78 5.89 11.97
CA TYR A 201 15.91 4.97 11.91
C TYR A 201 15.67 3.74 12.78
N SER A 202 15.90 2.55 12.21
CA SER A 202 15.91 1.28 12.94
C SER A 202 17.35 0.86 13.25
N CYS A 203 17.62 0.48 14.50
CA CYS A 203 18.97 0.11 14.94
C CYS A 203 19.20 -1.41 14.91
N PHE A 204 20.40 -1.79 14.49
CA PHE A 204 20.88 -3.15 14.45
C PHE A 204 22.22 -3.24 15.19
N ALA A 205 22.18 -3.86 16.37
CA ALA A 205 23.40 -4.20 17.10
C ALA A 205 24.20 -5.27 16.36
N CYS A 206 25.52 -5.24 16.52
CA CYS A 206 26.40 -6.30 16.07
C CYS A 206 27.53 -6.54 17.07
N GLU A 207 28.08 -7.75 17.05
CA GLU A 207 29.22 -8.15 17.86
C GLU A 207 30.55 -7.86 17.12
N GLY A 208 30.62 -6.71 16.44
CA GLY A 208 31.73 -6.33 15.56
C GLY A 208 33.09 -6.33 16.27
N GLY A 209 33.11 -5.96 17.55
CA GLY A 209 34.35 -5.95 18.34
C GLY A 209 34.95 -7.33 18.64
N HIS A 210 34.21 -8.42 18.38
CA HIS A 210 34.70 -9.80 18.51
C HIS A 210 35.35 -10.35 17.23
N THR A 211 35.41 -9.54 16.18
CA THR A 211 36.12 -9.86 14.92
C THR A 211 37.64 -9.85 15.10
N ASP A 212 38.36 -10.36 14.11
CA ASP A 212 39.79 -10.65 14.22
C ASP A 212 40.63 -9.37 14.20
N PHE A 213 41.62 -9.29 15.10
CA PHE A 213 42.63 -8.23 15.00
C PHE A 213 43.62 -8.53 13.86
N ALA A 214 43.72 -7.60 12.90
CA ALA A 214 44.72 -7.65 11.83
C ALA A 214 45.86 -6.65 12.11
N PRO A 215 47.09 -7.13 12.42
CA PRO A 215 48.24 -6.25 12.61
C PRO A 215 48.67 -5.61 11.28
N ALA A 216 49.02 -4.32 11.30
CA ALA A 216 49.36 -3.56 10.09
C ALA A 216 50.86 -3.41 9.85
N ASP A 217 51.69 -3.52 10.89
CA ASP A 217 53.14 -3.34 10.81
C ASP A 217 53.90 -4.35 11.69
N GLU A 218 55.23 -4.29 11.65
CA GLU A 218 56.10 -5.24 12.37
C GLU A 218 55.89 -5.19 13.89
N ILE A 219 55.70 -3.99 14.48
CA ILE A 219 55.51 -3.87 15.93
C ILE A 219 54.17 -4.47 16.36
N GLU A 220 53.11 -4.30 15.57
CA GLU A 220 51.82 -4.92 15.83
C GLU A 220 51.80 -6.42 15.57
N ILE A 221 52.59 -6.94 14.61
CA ILE A 221 52.77 -8.38 14.41
C ILE A 221 53.42 -9.02 15.64
N GLU A 222 54.43 -8.37 16.20
CA GLU A 222 55.07 -8.83 17.43
C GLU A 222 54.11 -8.76 18.63
N LEU A 223 53.36 -7.67 18.78
CA LEU A 223 52.29 -7.54 19.79
C LEU A 223 51.25 -8.65 19.66
N TYR A 224 50.80 -8.94 18.43
CA TYR A 224 49.85 -10.01 18.15
C TYR A 224 50.36 -11.38 18.59
N ASN A 225 51.63 -11.69 18.29
CA ASN A 225 52.26 -12.94 18.67
C ASN A 225 52.44 -13.07 20.20
N GLU A 226 52.81 -11.99 20.89
CA GLU A 226 52.92 -11.97 22.35
C GLU A 226 51.55 -12.21 22.99
N ILE A 227 50.51 -11.48 22.60
CA ILE A 227 49.16 -11.63 23.17
C ILE A 227 48.62 -13.05 22.94
N LYS A 228 48.83 -13.62 21.74
CA LYS A 228 48.46 -15.02 21.47
C LYS A 228 49.15 -15.99 22.42
N ALA A 229 50.43 -15.79 22.69
CA ALA A 229 51.19 -16.61 23.63
C ALA A 229 50.67 -16.44 25.07
N THR A 230 50.44 -15.20 25.52
CA THR A 230 49.93 -14.90 26.87
C THR A 230 48.54 -15.47 27.12
N LEU A 231 47.64 -15.39 26.14
CA LEU A 231 46.26 -15.88 26.26
C LEU A 231 46.12 -17.38 25.94
N GLY A 232 47.20 -18.07 25.54
CA GLY A 232 47.13 -19.47 25.11
C GLY A 232 46.30 -19.69 23.83
N CYS A 233 46.13 -18.65 23.01
CA CYS A 233 45.29 -18.67 21.80
C CYS A 233 46.12 -19.11 20.59
N HIS A 234 45.83 -20.27 19.99
CA HIS A 234 46.64 -20.78 18.87
C HIS A 234 46.30 -20.15 17.50
N GLN A 235 45.10 -19.58 17.32
CA GLN A 235 44.62 -19.09 16.02
C GLN A 235 44.53 -17.56 15.97
N ARG A 236 43.64 -16.96 16.76
CA ARG A 236 43.30 -15.53 16.73
C ARG A 236 42.82 -15.02 18.09
N PHE A 237 42.66 -13.70 18.23
CA PHE A 237 41.92 -13.04 19.31
C PHE A 237 41.10 -11.87 18.74
N SER A 238 40.12 -11.40 19.52
CA SER A 238 39.22 -10.30 19.10
C SER A 238 39.91 -8.94 19.08
N VAL A 239 39.54 -8.09 18.13
CA VAL A 239 40.03 -6.71 17.99
C VAL A 239 39.80 -5.87 19.25
N GLU A 240 38.75 -6.16 20.02
CA GLU A 240 38.51 -5.60 21.37
C GLU A 240 39.70 -5.74 22.34
N ARG A 241 40.49 -6.82 22.24
CA ARG A 241 41.67 -7.02 23.11
C ARG A 241 42.76 -5.97 22.91
N ILE A 242 42.68 -5.22 21.81
CA ILE A 242 43.54 -4.07 21.52
C ILE A 242 42.77 -2.77 21.72
N ILE A 243 41.53 -2.69 21.19
CA ILE A 243 40.73 -1.46 21.18
C ILE A 243 39.74 -1.46 22.37
N SER A 244 40.27 -1.42 23.59
CA SER A 244 39.49 -1.26 24.82
C SER A 244 40.36 -0.67 25.94
N GLY A 245 39.75 -0.34 27.08
CA GLY A 245 40.46 0.12 28.27
C GLY A 245 41.52 -0.89 28.74
N PRO A 246 41.18 -2.19 28.87
CA PRO A 246 42.16 -3.25 29.10
C PRO A 246 43.16 -3.44 27.95
N GLY A 247 42.77 -3.13 26.72
CA GLY A 247 43.66 -3.17 25.56
C GLY A 247 44.84 -2.20 25.67
N LEU A 248 44.63 -0.99 26.20
CA LEU A 248 45.72 -0.05 26.50
C LEU A 248 46.76 -0.66 27.43
N ALA A 249 46.32 -1.32 28.51
CA ALA A 249 47.21 -1.99 29.45
C ALA A 249 48.01 -3.13 28.81
N THR A 250 47.36 -3.86 27.90
CA THR A 250 47.98 -4.94 27.13
C THR A 250 49.10 -4.42 26.23
N ILE A 251 48.84 -3.35 25.47
CA ILE A 251 49.82 -2.72 24.58
C ILE A 251 51.01 -2.17 25.39
N TYR A 252 50.75 -1.44 26.48
CA TYR A 252 51.81 -0.89 27.33
C TYR A 252 52.68 -1.99 27.94
N SER A 253 52.08 -3.08 28.44
CA SER A 253 52.82 -4.20 29.02
C SER A 253 53.75 -4.87 28.00
N PHE A 254 53.31 -5.01 26.76
CA PHE A 254 54.15 -5.50 25.67
C PHE A 254 55.33 -4.55 25.39
N LEU A 255 55.07 -3.24 25.28
CA LEU A 255 56.12 -2.25 25.01
C LEU A 255 57.14 -2.16 26.16
N ALA A 256 56.67 -2.20 27.41
CA ALA A 256 57.53 -2.21 28.60
C ALA A 256 58.42 -3.46 28.66
N LYS A 257 57.89 -4.63 28.24
CA LYS A 257 58.67 -5.88 28.13
C LYS A 257 59.69 -5.82 26.99
N LYS A 258 59.31 -5.25 25.84
CA LYS A 258 60.17 -5.16 24.64
C LYS A 258 61.30 -4.15 24.81
N TYR A 259 61.02 -3.04 25.48
CA TYR A 259 61.96 -1.92 25.69
C TYR A 259 62.14 -1.62 27.19
N PRO A 260 62.73 -2.55 27.97
CA PRO A 260 62.88 -2.36 29.42
C PRO A 260 63.71 -1.12 29.78
N GLU A 261 64.61 -0.68 28.90
CA GLU A 261 65.43 0.52 29.05
C GLU A 261 64.66 1.83 28.94
N LYS A 262 63.44 1.79 28.37
CA LYS A 262 62.56 2.96 28.19
C LYS A 262 61.46 3.07 29.26
N VAL A 263 61.42 2.12 30.20
CA VAL A 263 60.42 2.10 31.27
C VAL A 263 60.73 3.19 32.29
N ASP A 264 59.77 4.09 32.51
CA ASP A 264 59.80 5.02 33.64
C ASP A 264 59.34 4.29 34.91
N PRO A 265 60.18 4.15 35.95
CA PRO A 265 59.84 3.38 37.13
C PRO A 265 58.60 3.89 37.87
N LYS A 266 58.39 5.21 37.89
CA LYS A 266 57.28 5.82 38.64
C LYS A 266 55.94 5.55 37.96
N VAL A 267 55.89 5.73 36.63
CA VAL A 267 54.69 5.45 35.84
C VAL A 267 54.39 3.95 35.84
N HIS A 268 55.43 3.10 35.80
CA HIS A 268 55.26 1.65 35.82
C HIS A 268 54.73 1.14 37.17
N GLU A 269 55.21 1.69 38.28
CA GLU A 269 54.67 1.37 39.61
C GLU A 269 53.20 1.79 39.75
N GLU A 270 52.85 2.99 39.27
CA GLU A 270 51.46 3.46 39.25
C GLU A 270 50.56 2.53 38.41
N PHE A 271 51.05 2.13 37.23
CA PHE A 271 50.37 1.16 36.36
C PHE A 271 50.13 -0.20 37.06
N LEU A 272 51.13 -0.75 37.75
CA LEU A 272 50.99 -2.03 38.46
C LEU A 272 49.98 -1.94 39.61
N ASN A 273 49.86 -0.80 40.27
CA ASN A 273 48.95 -0.59 41.40
C ASN A 273 47.51 -0.22 40.99
N ALA A 274 47.28 0.13 39.71
CA ALA A 274 46.01 0.68 39.24
C ALA A 274 44.90 -0.36 38.98
N ASN A 275 45.18 -1.67 39.05
CA ASN A 275 44.20 -2.74 38.77
C ASN A 275 43.39 -2.48 37.49
N THR A 276 42.06 -2.32 37.58
CA THR A 276 41.17 -2.07 36.43
C THR A 276 41.30 -0.66 35.82
N GLN A 277 42.02 0.25 36.48
CA GLN A 277 42.25 1.64 36.04
C GLN A 277 43.57 1.83 35.27
N GLN A 278 44.26 0.75 34.90
CA GLN A 278 45.53 0.80 34.17
C GLN A 278 45.50 1.65 32.89
N GLY A 279 44.42 1.59 32.11
CA GLY A 279 44.25 2.42 30.91
C GLY A 279 44.23 3.93 31.20
N LYS A 280 43.74 4.32 32.39
CA LYS A 280 43.71 5.73 32.82
C LYS A 280 45.12 6.26 33.07
N VAL A 281 45.97 5.48 33.76
CA VAL A 281 47.38 5.84 34.01
C VAL A 281 48.13 6.10 32.70
N ILE A 282 47.90 5.26 31.69
CA ILE A 282 48.50 5.41 30.37
C ILE A 282 48.03 6.71 29.71
N GLY A 283 46.72 6.98 29.69
CA GLY A 283 46.15 8.20 29.10
C GLY A 283 46.68 9.49 29.75
N GLU A 284 46.77 9.51 31.09
CA GLU A 284 47.23 10.68 31.85
C GLU A 284 48.73 10.97 31.64
N ASN A 285 49.55 9.93 31.44
CA ASN A 285 50.99 10.05 31.26
C ASN A 285 51.44 10.13 29.79
N ALA A 286 50.55 9.95 28.81
CA ALA A 286 50.92 9.84 27.40
C ALA A 286 51.55 11.10 26.79
N LYS A 287 51.34 12.28 27.38
CA LYS A 287 51.99 13.52 26.91
C LYS A 287 53.45 13.66 27.39
N THR A 288 53.82 12.95 28.45
CA THR A 288 55.10 13.12 29.16
C THR A 288 55.95 11.84 29.18
N ASN A 289 55.38 10.68 28.86
CA ASN A 289 56.05 9.40 28.85
C ASN A 289 56.05 8.77 27.44
N GLU A 290 57.23 8.35 26.97
CA GLU A 290 57.43 7.82 25.61
C GLU A 290 56.61 6.54 25.36
N LEU A 291 56.63 5.58 26.28
CA LEU A 291 55.91 4.30 26.12
C LEU A 291 54.40 4.46 26.20
N CYS A 292 53.90 5.36 27.06
CA CYS A 292 52.48 5.70 27.12
C CYS A 292 52.02 6.41 25.83
N ASN A 293 52.83 7.34 25.28
CA ASN A 293 52.54 7.95 23.99
C ASN A 293 52.46 6.90 22.87
N GLN A 294 53.46 6.02 22.78
CA GLN A 294 53.52 4.98 21.75
C GLN A 294 52.34 4.00 21.89
N THR A 295 51.93 3.70 23.12
CA THR A 295 50.73 2.88 23.39
C THR A 295 49.47 3.52 22.83
N LEU A 296 49.25 4.81 23.06
CA LEU A 296 48.10 5.52 22.49
C LEU A 296 48.18 5.61 20.97
N GLU A 297 49.37 5.76 20.37
CA GLU A 297 49.52 5.79 18.91
C GLU A 297 49.12 4.46 18.26
N ILE A 298 49.56 3.32 18.84
CA ILE A 298 49.15 1.97 18.40
C ILE A 298 47.64 1.78 18.59
N PHE A 299 47.10 2.14 19.76
CA PHE A 299 45.68 2.03 20.05
C PHE A 299 44.83 2.84 19.07
N VAL A 300 45.18 4.10 18.81
CA VAL A 300 44.44 5.01 17.92
C VAL A 300 44.56 4.58 16.46
N GLY A 301 45.72 4.08 16.03
CA GLY A 301 45.89 3.50 14.70
C GLY A 301 45.02 2.25 14.49
N ALA A 302 45.03 1.33 15.46
CA ALA A 302 44.15 0.17 15.47
C ALA A 302 42.66 0.55 15.45
N TYR A 303 42.28 1.55 16.24
CA TYR A 303 40.92 2.08 16.28
C TYR A 303 40.50 2.69 14.94
N GLY A 304 41.38 3.49 14.32
CA GLY A 304 41.15 4.02 12.98
C GLY A 304 40.92 2.91 11.96
N ARG A 305 41.71 1.83 11.98
CA ARG A 305 41.55 0.70 11.06
C ARG A 305 40.21 -0.01 11.24
N GLU A 306 39.79 -0.30 12.48
CA GLU A 306 38.49 -0.97 12.68
C GLU A 306 37.31 -0.05 12.35
N ALA A 307 37.39 1.25 12.69
CA ALA A 307 36.44 2.24 12.22
C ALA A 307 36.31 2.21 10.68
N GLY A 308 37.43 2.17 9.97
CA GLY A 308 37.44 2.04 8.51
C GLY A 308 36.84 0.71 8.01
N ASN A 309 37.05 -0.40 8.73
CA ASN A 309 36.44 -1.68 8.41
C ASN A 309 34.93 -1.65 8.62
N ALA A 310 34.43 -1.08 9.71
CA ALA A 310 33.01 -0.86 9.96
C ALA A 310 32.38 0.02 8.87
N MET A 311 33.05 1.11 8.47
CA MET A 311 32.58 1.95 7.37
C MET A 311 32.54 1.22 6.02
N LEU A 312 33.46 0.28 5.75
CA LEU A 312 33.40 -0.57 4.55
C LEU A 312 32.18 -1.50 4.56
N LYS A 313 31.80 -2.00 5.73
CA LYS A 313 30.63 -2.88 5.89
C LYS A 313 29.32 -2.13 5.69
N TYR A 314 29.21 -0.91 6.23
CA TYR A 314 27.92 -0.18 6.34
C TYR A 314 27.74 1.00 5.39
N LEU A 315 28.82 1.53 4.79
CA LEU A 315 28.81 2.74 3.95
C LEU A 315 27.95 3.89 4.51
N PRO A 316 28.21 4.36 5.74
CA PRO A 316 27.30 5.20 6.50
C PRO A 316 27.34 6.67 6.08
N ARG A 317 26.78 6.99 4.90
CA ARG A 317 26.73 8.37 4.36
C ARG A 317 25.85 9.31 5.18
N GLY A 318 24.98 8.79 6.05
CA GLY A 318 24.26 9.59 7.04
C GLY A 318 25.12 9.98 8.24
N GLY A 319 26.30 9.39 8.39
CA GLY A 319 27.24 9.68 9.47
C GLY A 319 27.83 8.45 10.12
N PHE A 320 29.14 8.49 10.34
CA PHE A 320 29.88 7.55 11.16
C PHE A 320 30.27 8.20 12.48
N TYR A 321 29.85 7.62 13.60
CA TYR A 321 30.01 8.22 14.92
C TYR A 321 30.99 7.41 15.78
N ILE A 322 32.04 8.06 16.27
CA ILE A 322 32.96 7.50 17.25
C ILE A 322 32.36 7.78 18.63
N THR A 323 31.95 6.72 19.32
CA THR A 323 31.31 6.77 20.65
C THR A 323 32.24 6.14 21.70
N GLY A 324 31.73 5.93 22.91
CA GLY A 324 32.50 5.35 24.02
C GLY A 324 33.41 6.37 24.72
N GLY A 325 33.81 6.03 25.94
CA GLY A 325 34.51 6.98 26.83
C GLY A 325 35.99 7.20 26.53
N LEU A 326 36.64 6.34 25.73
CA LEU A 326 38.10 6.44 25.52
C LEU A 326 38.50 7.54 24.53
N ALA A 327 37.76 7.72 23.45
CA ALA A 327 38.04 8.76 22.46
C ALA A 327 37.94 10.19 23.03
N PRO A 328 36.84 10.60 23.73
CA PRO A 328 36.74 11.94 24.30
C PRO A 328 37.78 12.20 25.40
N LYS A 329 38.19 11.18 26.17
CA LYS A 329 39.26 11.30 27.19
C LYS A 329 40.66 11.47 26.59
N ASN A 330 40.85 11.12 25.31
CA ASN A 330 42.14 11.21 24.59
C ASN A 330 42.05 12.10 23.33
N LEU A 331 41.22 13.16 23.39
CA LEU A 331 40.79 13.97 22.26
C LEU A 331 41.90 14.45 21.31
N ASP A 332 43.06 14.82 21.87
CA ASP A 332 44.20 15.32 21.08
C ASP A 332 44.69 14.29 20.04
N TYR A 333 44.62 13.00 20.34
CA TYR A 333 45.07 11.95 19.40
C TYR A 333 44.10 11.71 18.24
N PHE A 334 42.83 12.09 18.39
CA PHE A 334 41.80 11.96 17.35
C PHE A 334 41.62 13.25 16.54
N THR A 335 41.92 14.41 17.14
CA THR A 335 41.63 15.73 16.54
C THR A 335 42.87 16.51 16.10
N LYS A 336 44.03 16.31 16.74
CA LYS A 336 45.28 17.05 16.43
C LYS A 336 46.33 16.20 15.74
N LYS A 337 46.27 14.87 15.89
CA LYS A 337 47.15 13.92 15.19
C LYS A 337 46.38 13.29 14.02
N ASP A 338 47.06 13.05 12.91
CA ASP A 338 46.44 12.43 11.72
C ASP A 338 46.33 10.90 11.81
N ILE A 339 46.82 10.28 12.88
CA ILE A 339 46.95 8.81 13.02
C ILE A 339 45.60 8.12 12.79
N PHE A 340 44.55 8.55 13.49
CA PHE A 340 43.23 7.95 13.40
C PHE A 340 42.69 8.00 11.97
N LEU A 341 42.64 9.18 11.36
CA LEU A 341 42.08 9.39 10.02
C LEU A 341 42.93 8.75 8.92
N ASN A 342 44.26 8.77 9.05
CA ASN A 342 45.15 8.10 8.11
C ASN A 342 44.91 6.58 8.12
N SER A 343 44.86 5.97 9.31
CA SER A 343 44.57 4.54 9.46
C SER A 343 43.15 4.16 9.02
N LEU A 344 42.17 5.03 9.25
CA LEU A 344 40.79 4.86 8.81
C LEU A 344 40.69 4.87 7.28
N PHE A 345 41.24 5.89 6.65
CA PHE A 345 41.16 6.07 5.20
C PHE A 345 42.10 5.17 4.39
N ASP A 346 43.07 4.50 5.01
CA ASP A 346 43.91 3.52 4.32
C ASP A 346 43.12 2.23 4.02
N LYS A 347 42.39 2.25 2.89
CA LYS A 347 41.61 1.12 2.35
C LYS A 347 41.87 0.91 0.86
N GLY A 348 43.06 1.29 0.39
CA GLY A 348 43.47 1.15 -1.01
C GLY A 348 42.49 1.80 -2.00
N ARG A 349 42.03 1.03 -3.01
CA ARG A 349 41.17 1.55 -4.10
C ARG A 349 39.79 2.06 -3.65
N VAL A 350 39.30 1.65 -2.47
CA VAL A 350 37.98 2.03 -1.95
C VAL A 350 38.03 3.21 -0.97
N SER A 351 39.22 3.76 -0.71
CA SER A 351 39.42 4.95 0.14
C SER A 351 38.53 6.16 -0.23
N PRO A 352 38.27 6.48 -1.53
CA PRO A 352 37.36 7.56 -1.88
C PRO A 352 35.92 7.36 -1.37
N ALA A 353 35.42 6.11 -1.32
CA ALA A 353 34.08 5.82 -0.81
C ALA A 353 33.97 6.08 0.70
N ILE A 354 35.03 5.76 1.45
CA ILE A 354 35.11 6.01 2.90
C ILE A 354 35.25 7.51 3.19
N ARG A 355 36.05 8.24 2.40
CA ARG A 355 36.19 9.71 2.51
C ARG A 355 34.89 10.47 2.24
N ALA A 356 33.96 9.87 1.50
CA ALA A 356 32.64 10.46 1.21
C ALA A 356 31.63 10.31 2.36
N CYS A 357 31.98 9.61 3.45
CA CYS A 357 31.12 9.49 4.63
C CYS A 357 31.54 10.55 5.69
N PRO A 358 30.60 11.29 6.30
CA PRO A 358 30.94 12.19 7.39
C PRO A 358 31.25 11.42 8.67
N ILE A 359 32.25 11.89 9.41
CA ILE A 359 32.79 11.26 10.61
C ILE A 359 32.67 12.24 11.77
N TYR A 360 32.09 11.78 12.88
CA TYR A 360 31.83 12.56 14.07
C TYR A 360 32.42 11.88 15.31
N LEU A 361 33.02 12.64 16.22
CA LEU A 361 33.45 12.16 17.53
C LEU A 361 32.49 12.68 18.59
N VAL A 362 31.79 11.79 19.28
CA VAL A 362 30.78 12.12 20.28
C VAL A 362 31.43 12.48 21.62
N LEU A 363 30.96 13.56 22.24
CA LEU A 363 31.52 14.11 23.49
C LEU A 363 30.68 13.78 24.74
N THR A 364 29.44 13.34 24.57
CA THR A 364 28.54 13.03 25.69
C THR A 364 28.67 11.57 26.15
N GLU A 365 28.53 11.32 27.46
CA GLU A 365 28.69 9.99 28.07
C GLU A 365 27.35 9.27 28.35
N ASP A 366 26.22 9.98 28.30
CA ASP A 366 24.86 9.47 28.63
C ASP A 366 24.08 8.93 27.40
N LEU A 367 24.77 8.68 26.29
CA LEU A 367 24.14 8.38 25.00
C LEU A 367 23.28 7.10 25.02
N GLY A 368 23.74 6.05 25.71
CA GLY A 368 22.97 4.80 25.84
C GLY A 368 21.67 4.99 26.60
N GLU A 369 21.69 5.74 27.72
CA GLU A 369 20.50 6.05 28.51
C GLU A 369 19.50 6.89 27.70
N ARG A 370 19.99 7.88 26.92
CA ARG A 370 19.16 8.67 26.01
C ARG A 370 18.54 7.83 24.90
N GLY A 371 19.27 6.85 24.37
CA GLY A 371 18.74 6.00 23.31
C GLY A 371 17.70 4.99 23.80
N ALA A 372 17.87 4.44 25.00
CA ALA A 372 16.82 3.65 25.65
C ALA A 372 15.56 4.49 25.88
N HIS A 373 15.70 5.73 26.35
CA HIS A 373 14.58 6.67 26.47
C HIS A 373 13.93 6.99 25.12
N PHE A 374 14.73 7.31 24.10
CA PHE A 374 14.22 7.61 22.76
C PHE A 374 13.44 6.43 22.17
N TYR A 375 13.95 5.20 22.30
CA TYR A 375 13.26 4.03 21.80
C TYR A 375 11.98 3.74 22.60
N ALA A 376 11.98 3.95 23.92
CA ALA A 376 10.74 3.85 24.73
C ALA A 376 9.70 4.89 24.30
N TYR A 377 10.13 6.11 23.96
CA TYR A 377 9.26 7.14 23.40
C TYR A 377 8.72 6.76 22.00
N GLN A 378 9.52 6.12 21.15
CA GLN A 378 9.04 5.59 19.87
C GLN A 378 7.97 4.50 20.06
N LEU A 379 8.22 3.54 20.96
CA LEU A 379 7.26 2.48 21.27
C LEU A 379 5.94 3.02 21.84
N LEU A 380 6.00 4.09 22.64
CA LEU A 380 4.80 4.79 23.09
C LEU A 380 3.97 5.30 21.90
N LYS A 381 4.61 5.90 20.88
CA LYS A 381 3.93 6.40 19.67
C LYS A 381 3.37 5.28 18.79
N GLU A 382 4.05 4.14 18.72
CA GLU A 382 3.63 2.98 17.93
C GLU A 382 2.47 2.19 18.57
N ASN A 383 2.25 2.35 19.88
CA ASN A 383 1.22 1.61 20.62
C ASN A 383 -0.12 2.34 20.81
N HIS A 384 -0.31 3.51 20.18
CA HIS A 384 -1.61 4.16 20.17
C HIS A 384 -2.48 3.59 19.05
N ASP A 385 -3.75 3.30 19.37
CA ASP A 385 -4.75 2.94 18.37
C ASP A 385 -4.85 4.04 17.32
N HIS A 386 -4.96 3.66 16.05
CA HIS A 386 -5.10 4.57 14.92
C HIS A 386 -6.52 5.12 14.84
N LEU A 387 -6.65 6.40 14.50
CA LEU A 387 -7.96 6.99 14.19
C LEU A 387 -8.09 7.18 12.68
N ILE A 388 -9.20 6.70 12.11
CA ILE A 388 -9.52 6.93 10.69
C ILE A 388 -10.95 7.37 10.51
N ILE A 389 -11.19 8.16 9.47
CA ILE A 389 -12.53 8.53 9.03
C ILE A 389 -12.86 7.74 7.76
N SER A 390 -14.05 7.14 7.73
CA SER A 390 -14.68 6.70 6.49
C SER A 390 -15.96 7.49 6.25
N GLY A 391 -16.32 7.71 5.00
CA GLY A 391 -17.51 8.47 4.64
C GLY A 391 -18.23 7.96 3.41
N ASP A 392 -19.55 8.13 3.39
CA ASP A 392 -20.44 7.93 2.25
C ASP A 392 -21.11 9.28 1.91
N CYS A 393 -20.65 9.88 0.82
CA CYS A 393 -21.00 11.21 0.35
C CYS A 393 -21.94 11.08 -0.85
N GLY A 394 -23.25 11.06 -0.59
CA GLY A 394 -24.27 11.09 -1.63
C GLY A 394 -24.66 12.52 -2.03
N GLY A 395 -25.57 12.66 -2.99
CA GLY A 395 -26.06 13.97 -3.44
C GLY A 395 -26.92 14.71 -2.40
N THR A 396 -27.71 14.00 -1.59
CA THR A 396 -28.63 14.62 -0.62
C THR A 396 -28.09 14.59 0.81
N ASN A 397 -27.32 13.56 1.16
CA ASN A 397 -26.82 13.37 2.51
C ASN A 397 -25.39 12.84 2.48
N THR A 398 -24.65 13.18 3.53
CA THR A 398 -23.31 12.66 3.81
C THR A 398 -23.33 11.91 5.13
N ARG A 399 -22.75 10.71 5.18
CA ARG A 399 -22.51 9.95 6.41
C ARG A 399 -21.02 9.88 6.65
N LEU A 400 -20.58 10.17 7.87
CA LEU A 400 -19.19 10.03 8.30
C LEU A 400 -19.14 9.13 9.52
N SER A 401 -18.11 8.28 9.57
CA SER A 401 -17.84 7.35 10.66
C SER A 401 -16.38 7.46 11.06
N LEU A 402 -16.13 7.60 12.36
CA LEU A 402 -14.83 7.64 12.99
C LEU A 402 -14.56 6.28 13.61
N TRP A 403 -13.43 5.69 13.23
CA TRP A 403 -13.02 4.36 13.64
C TRP A 403 -11.77 4.43 14.51
N ASN A 404 -11.77 3.62 15.56
CA ASN A 404 -10.59 3.35 16.38
C ASN A 404 -10.03 1.97 15.98
N ILE A 405 -8.84 1.96 15.39
CA ILE A 405 -8.18 0.75 14.91
C ILE A 405 -7.06 0.38 15.89
N PRO A 406 -7.11 -0.79 16.53
CA PRO A 406 -6.01 -1.21 17.38
C PRO A 406 -4.69 -1.24 16.61
N HIS A 407 -3.61 -0.76 17.22
CA HIS A 407 -2.27 -0.63 16.59
C HIS A 407 -1.72 -1.96 16.02
N ASN A 408 -2.14 -3.10 16.59
CA ASN A 408 -1.72 -4.44 16.17
C ASN A 408 -2.78 -5.19 15.35
N ALA A 409 -3.83 -4.50 14.90
CA ALA A 409 -4.92 -5.12 14.20
C ALA A 409 -4.47 -5.69 12.85
N GLN A 410 -4.92 -6.91 12.53
CA GLN A 410 -4.69 -7.55 11.23
C GLN A 410 -6.03 -7.82 10.56
N HIS A 411 -6.14 -7.48 9.28
CA HIS A 411 -7.31 -7.80 8.49
C HIS A 411 -7.28 -9.27 8.04
N LEU A 412 -8.24 -10.04 8.52
CA LEU A 412 -8.44 -11.43 8.08
C LEU A 412 -9.31 -11.44 6.81
N LYS A 413 -8.80 -12.07 5.73
CA LYS A 413 -9.52 -12.21 4.45
C LYS A 413 -10.94 -12.77 4.67
N GLY A 414 -11.95 -12.10 4.12
CA GLY A 414 -13.36 -12.48 4.29
C GLY A 414 -14.03 -12.02 5.60
N ASN A 415 -13.37 -11.16 6.38
CA ASN A 415 -13.95 -10.46 7.53
C ASN A 415 -14.05 -8.95 7.28
N ILE A 416 -14.80 -8.26 8.15
CA ILE A 416 -14.83 -6.80 8.21
C ILE A 416 -13.42 -6.28 8.52
N ALA A 417 -13.08 -5.10 7.97
CA ALA A 417 -11.84 -4.42 8.31
C ALA A 417 -11.76 -4.20 9.84
N PRO A 418 -10.56 -4.33 10.45
CA PRO A 418 -10.44 -4.26 11.90
C PRO A 418 -10.83 -2.90 12.48
N GLY A 419 -11.19 -2.87 13.76
CA GLY A 419 -11.49 -1.65 14.51
C GLY A 419 -12.98 -1.40 14.74
N ASP A 420 -13.26 -0.50 15.68
CA ASP A 420 -14.61 -0.19 16.14
C ASP A 420 -15.02 1.22 15.72
N ALA A 421 -16.24 1.37 15.20
CA ALA A 421 -16.83 2.68 14.93
C ALA A 421 -17.18 3.34 16.27
N ILE A 422 -16.41 4.37 16.66
CA ILE A 422 -16.57 5.07 17.93
C ILE A 422 -17.52 6.27 17.83
N PHE A 423 -17.75 6.77 16.61
CA PHE A 423 -18.72 7.82 16.35
C PHE A 423 -19.18 7.77 14.90
N ALA A 424 -20.48 7.91 14.63
CA ALA A 424 -21.01 7.98 13.28
C ALA A 424 -22.16 8.99 13.23
N LYS A 425 -22.21 9.80 12.18
CA LYS A 425 -23.27 10.79 12.01
C LYS A 425 -23.59 11.04 10.54
N LYS A 426 -24.86 11.38 10.31
CA LYS A 426 -25.42 11.75 9.02
C LYS A 426 -25.77 13.24 9.00
N TYR A 427 -25.44 13.90 7.90
CA TYR A 427 -25.69 15.31 7.62
C TYR A 427 -26.53 15.47 6.36
N LEU A 428 -27.43 16.46 6.36
CA LEU A 428 -28.18 16.90 5.18
C LEU A 428 -27.32 17.89 4.40
N ASN A 429 -27.01 17.60 3.15
CA ASN A 429 -26.04 18.40 2.40
C ASN A 429 -26.53 19.84 2.13
N GLU A 430 -27.85 20.06 2.05
CA GLU A 430 -28.48 21.37 1.85
C GLU A 430 -28.32 22.32 3.05
N GLU A 431 -27.94 21.81 4.23
CA GLU A 431 -27.75 22.64 5.43
C GLU A 431 -26.33 23.20 5.55
N HIS A 432 -25.41 22.85 4.65
CA HIS A 432 -23.99 23.15 4.76
C HIS A 432 -23.41 23.76 3.48
N ALA A 433 -22.66 24.85 3.62
CA ALA A 433 -22.14 25.60 2.48
C ALA A 433 -20.97 24.88 1.78
N SER A 434 -20.26 24.00 2.49
CA SER A 434 -19.14 23.23 1.96
C SER A 434 -18.98 21.88 2.66
N PHE A 435 -18.29 20.95 2.00
CA PHE A 435 -17.95 19.67 2.62
C PHE A 435 -16.94 19.80 3.78
N ALA A 436 -16.00 20.74 3.69
CA ALA A 436 -15.04 20.98 4.78
C ALA A 436 -15.75 21.40 6.09
N GLU A 437 -16.83 22.19 5.99
CA GLU A 437 -17.69 22.53 7.12
C GLU A 437 -18.28 21.28 7.79
N VAL A 438 -18.76 20.32 6.99
CA VAL A 438 -19.27 19.03 7.48
C VAL A 438 -18.18 18.25 8.22
N CYS A 439 -16.95 18.22 7.70
CA CYS A 439 -15.83 17.56 8.36
C CYS A 439 -15.47 18.22 9.70
N HIS A 440 -15.36 19.56 9.76
CA HIS A 440 -15.09 20.27 11.02
C HIS A 440 -16.19 20.05 12.05
N LEU A 441 -17.46 20.11 11.62
CA LEU A 441 -18.61 19.83 12.48
C LEU A 441 -18.55 18.40 13.03
N PHE A 442 -18.26 17.42 12.17
CA PHE A 442 -18.12 16.03 12.57
C PHE A 442 -16.97 15.81 13.56
N MET A 443 -15.80 16.39 13.31
CA MET A 443 -14.65 16.25 14.23
C MET A 443 -14.95 16.91 15.59
N ASN A 444 -15.61 18.07 15.59
CA ASN A 444 -16.02 18.75 16.82
C ASN A 444 -17.07 17.94 17.61
N GLU A 445 -18.08 17.39 16.94
CA GLU A 445 -19.12 16.58 17.59
C GLU A 445 -18.62 15.20 18.04
N ALA A 446 -17.64 14.64 17.32
CA ALA A 446 -16.86 13.48 17.75
C ALA A 446 -15.92 13.78 18.93
N LYS A 447 -15.81 15.05 19.34
CA LYS A 447 -14.94 15.55 20.42
C LYS A 447 -13.46 15.23 20.18
N LEU A 448 -13.03 15.32 18.93
CA LEU A 448 -11.62 15.26 18.55
C LEU A 448 -10.96 16.61 18.88
N VAL A 449 -10.54 16.77 20.14
CA VAL A 449 -9.89 18.00 20.62
C VAL A 449 -8.38 17.94 20.42
N ASP A 450 -7.76 16.78 20.69
CA ASP A 450 -6.29 16.61 20.75
C ASP A 450 -5.77 15.46 19.86
N ARG A 451 -6.62 14.79 19.07
CA ARG A 451 -6.20 13.73 18.15
C ARG A 451 -6.78 13.95 16.76
N VAL A 452 -5.91 13.98 15.76
CA VAL A 452 -6.30 14.07 14.34
C VAL A 452 -6.27 12.67 13.72
N PRO A 453 -7.32 12.25 13.00
CA PRO A 453 -7.30 11.01 12.25
C PRO A 453 -6.14 10.94 11.27
N GLU A 454 -5.52 9.78 11.12
CA GLU A 454 -4.37 9.60 10.24
C GLU A 454 -4.78 9.38 8.78
N ALA A 455 -5.97 8.82 8.53
CA ALA A 455 -6.50 8.64 7.19
C ALA A 455 -8.00 8.98 7.12
N CYS A 456 -8.41 9.50 5.97
CA CYS A 456 -9.81 9.76 5.64
C CYS A 456 -10.12 9.21 4.24
N VAL A 457 -11.11 8.33 4.12
CA VAL A 457 -11.58 7.83 2.83
C VAL A 457 -13.05 8.14 2.65
N LEU A 458 -13.37 8.80 1.53
CA LEU A 458 -14.71 9.25 1.21
C LEU A 458 -15.18 8.55 -0.06
N ALA A 459 -16.21 7.72 0.07
CA ALA A 459 -16.97 7.18 -1.05
C ALA A 459 -17.91 8.27 -1.57
N CYS A 460 -17.74 8.72 -2.80
CA CYS A 460 -18.51 9.82 -3.37
C CYS A 460 -19.35 9.33 -4.57
N ALA A 461 -20.63 9.73 -4.59
CA ALA A 461 -21.54 9.46 -5.71
C ALA A 461 -21.22 10.37 -6.91
N GLY A 462 -20.19 10.02 -7.66
CA GLY A 462 -19.77 10.71 -8.88
C GLY A 462 -18.41 10.26 -9.39
N PRO A 463 -18.01 10.74 -10.59
CA PRO A 463 -16.70 10.45 -11.15
C PRO A 463 -15.60 11.16 -10.35
N ILE A 464 -14.59 10.40 -9.92
CA ILE A 464 -13.40 10.95 -9.26
C ILE A 464 -12.31 11.18 -10.31
N LEU A 465 -11.81 12.40 -10.41
CA LEU A 465 -10.67 12.74 -11.27
C LEU A 465 -9.61 13.43 -10.44
N LYS A 466 -8.40 12.87 -10.40
CA LYS A 466 -7.26 13.45 -9.64
C LYS A 466 -7.61 13.77 -8.18
N ASN A 467 -8.24 12.80 -7.49
CA ASN A 467 -8.68 12.94 -6.10
C ASN A 467 -9.66 14.12 -5.88
N THR A 468 -10.42 14.50 -6.90
CA THR A 468 -11.43 15.56 -6.88
C THR A 468 -12.77 15.04 -7.37
N VAL A 469 -13.87 15.55 -6.80
CA VAL A 469 -15.25 15.32 -7.25
C VAL A 469 -16.07 16.62 -7.22
N ASP A 470 -16.94 16.78 -8.22
CA ASP A 470 -17.87 17.90 -8.34
C ASP A 470 -19.32 17.41 -8.13
N PHE A 471 -19.97 17.86 -7.06
CA PHE A 471 -21.38 17.59 -6.78
C PHE A 471 -22.24 18.74 -7.31
N THR A 472 -22.75 18.58 -8.53
CA THR A 472 -23.63 19.58 -9.16
C THR A 472 -25.09 19.54 -8.69
N ASN A 473 -25.48 18.43 -8.04
CA ASN A 473 -26.84 18.21 -7.53
C ASN A 473 -27.04 18.63 -6.07
N VAL A 474 -26.00 19.18 -5.42
CA VAL A 474 -26.09 19.80 -4.09
C VAL A 474 -26.38 21.29 -4.28
N GLU A 475 -27.25 21.89 -3.46
CA GLU A 475 -27.73 23.28 -3.61
C GLU A 475 -26.60 24.30 -3.77
N PHE A 476 -25.50 24.12 -3.03
CA PHE A 476 -24.33 25.00 -3.06
C PHE A 476 -23.24 24.59 -4.08
N GLY A 477 -23.42 23.49 -4.82
CA GLY A 477 -22.46 23.02 -5.82
C GLY A 477 -21.10 22.65 -5.23
N TRP A 478 -21.04 21.68 -4.32
CA TRP A 478 -19.80 21.31 -3.65
C TRP A 478 -18.75 20.80 -4.64
N LYS A 479 -17.52 21.29 -4.48
CA LYS A 479 -16.32 20.72 -5.07
C LYS A 479 -15.41 20.23 -3.95
N ILE A 480 -15.12 18.95 -3.95
CA ILE A 480 -14.27 18.32 -2.94
C ILE A 480 -12.94 17.97 -3.61
N ASP A 481 -11.86 18.52 -3.09
CA ASP A 481 -10.47 18.17 -3.45
C ASP A 481 -9.79 17.57 -2.22
N GLY A 482 -9.39 16.30 -2.31
CA GLY A 482 -8.78 15.58 -1.21
C GLY A 482 -7.48 16.23 -0.72
N ALA A 483 -6.65 16.78 -1.61
CA ALA A 483 -5.38 17.42 -1.21
C ALA A 483 -5.63 18.72 -0.43
N SER A 484 -6.67 19.46 -0.80
CA SER A 484 -7.09 20.65 -0.04
C SER A 484 -7.61 20.26 1.35
N LEU A 485 -8.40 19.18 1.45
CA LEU A 485 -8.89 18.66 2.73
C LEU A 485 -7.78 18.12 3.64
N GLU A 486 -6.77 17.42 3.10
CA GLU A 486 -5.59 16.96 3.87
C GLU A 486 -4.96 18.13 4.63
N LYS A 487 -4.70 19.23 3.90
CA LYS A 487 -4.08 20.43 4.47
C LYS A 487 -4.99 21.15 5.45
N GLU A 488 -6.28 21.23 5.16
CA GLU A 488 -7.25 21.96 5.99
C GLU A 488 -7.55 21.23 7.31
N LEU A 489 -7.71 19.91 7.26
CA LEU A 489 -8.06 19.08 8.42
C LEU A 489 -6.83 18.58 9.20
N GLY A 490 -5.63 18.71 8.62
CA GLY A 490 -4.38 18.19 9.21
C GLY A 490 -4.27 16.65 9.17
N ILE A 491 -5.11 16.00 8.37
CA ILE A 491 -5.13 14.53 8.19
C ILE A 491 -3.99 14.15 7.23
N LYS A 492 -3.21 13.11 7.58
CA LYS A 492 -2.03 12.69 6.80
C LYS A 492 -2.37 12.26 5.38
N VAL A 493 -3.52 11.61 5.17
CA VAL A 493 -4.01 11.23 3.83
C VAL A 493 -5.53 11.30 3.72
N VAL A 494 -6.04 11.94 2.66
CA VAL A 494 -7.45 11.98 2.29
C VAL A 494 -7.60 11.43 0.87
N LYS A 495 -8.38 10.36 0.72
CA LYS A 495 -8.70 9.78 -0.59
C LYS A 495 -10.19 9.83 -0.87
N LEU A 496 -10.52 10.36 -2.05
CA LEU A 496 -11.85 10.27 -2.63
C LEU A 496 -11.88 9.04 -3.53
N ILE A 497 -12.85 8.17 -3.31
CA ILE A 497 -13.13 7.02 -4.17
C ILE A 497 -14.57 7.09 -4.65
N ASN A 498 -14.83 6.53 -5.83
CA ASN A 498 -16.20 6.40 -6.29
C ASN A 498 -17.00 5.47 -5.36
N ASP A 499 -18.30 5.70 -5.21
CA ASP A 499 -19.20 4.90 -4.38
C ASP A 499 -19.22 3.41 -4.75
N PHE A 500 -19.17 3.08 -6.05
CA PHE A 500 -19.02 1.71 -6.51
C PHE A 500 -17.61 1.16 -6.32
N ALA A 501 -16.56 1.98 -6.37
CA ALA A 501 -15.23 1.53 -5.95
C ALA A 501 -15.22 1.13 -4.46
N ALA A 502 -15.90 1.91 -3.62
CA ALA A 502 -16.11 1.58 -2.22
C ALA A 502 -16.92 0.28 -2.07
N MET A 503 -18.02 0.10 -2.83
CA MET A 503 -18.73 -1.18 -2.83
C MET A 503 -17.82 -2.35 -3.23
N GLY A 504 -16.97 -2.17 -4.24
CA GLY A 504 -16.00 -3.16 -4.69
C GLY A 504 -15.05 -3.60 -3.59
N TYR A 505 -14.42 -2.65 -2.88
CA TYR A 505 -13.61 -2.97 -1.69
C TYR A 505 -14.44 -3.65 -0.59
N GLY A 506 -15.69 -3.23 -0.41
CA GLY A 506 -16.62 -3.84 0.53
C GLY A 506 -16.88 -5.33 0.25
N LEU A 507 -16.86 -5.78 -1.01
CA LEU A 507 -17.01 -7.19 -1.37
C LEU A 507 -15.94 -8.08 -0.73
N LEU A 508 -14.73 -7.57 -0.53
CA LEU A 508 -13.61 -8.28 0.11
C LEU A 508 -13.85 -8.53 1.61
N THR A 509 -14.84 -7.85 2.19
CA THR A 509 -15.19 -7.96 3.60
C THR A 509 -16.37 -8.90 3.86
N LEU A 510 -17.05 -9.40 2.82
CA LEU A 510 -18.29 -10.16 2.95
C LEU A 510 -18.10 -11.48 3.72
N ARG A 511 -18.97 -11.70 4.70
CA ARG A 511 -19.08 -12.97 5.45
C ARG A 511 -20.05 -13.92 4.75
N PRO A 512 -19.91 -15.26 4.94
CA PRO A 512 -20.72 -16.24 4.22
C PRO A 512 -22.24 -16.09 4.32
N HIS A 513 -22.78 -15.53 5.42
CA HIS A 513 -24.22 -15.29 5.60
C HIS A 513 -24.72 -13.99 4.98
N GLU A 514 -23.83 -13.15 4.44
CA GLU A 514 -24.16 -11.83 3.87
C GLU A 514 -24.41 -11.88 2.36
N TYR A 515 -24.34 -13.06 1.74
CA TYR A 515 -24.65 -13.26 0.33
C TYR A 515 -25.32 -14.61 0.08
N LEU A 516 -26.05 -14.71 -1.02
CA LEU A 516 -26.59 -15.97 -1.56
C LEU A 516 -25.74 -16.43 -2.74
N VAL A 517 -25.52 -17.73 -2.85
CA VAL A 517 -24.88 -18.35 -4.01
C VAL A 517 -25.95 -18.62 -5.07
N LEU A 518 -25.79 -18.06 -6.28
CA LEU A 518 -26.74 -18.24 -7.38
C LEU A 518 -26.37 -19.39 -8.33
N ASN A 519 -25.11 -19.83 -8.35
CA ASN A 519 -24.68 -21.04 -9.07
C ASN A 519 -23.57 -21.78 -8.31
N ASP A 520 -23.53 -23.11 -8.46
CA ASP A 520 -22.57 -23.98 -7.77
C ASP A 520 -21.21 -24.01 -8.48
N VAL A 521 -20.47 -22.91 -8.36
CA VAL A 521 -19.13 -22.73 -8.92
C VAL A 521 -18.21 -22.19 -7.82
N PRO A 522 -17.01 -22.75 -7.61
CA PRO A 522 -16.06 -22.24 -6.63
C PRO A 522 -15.36 -20.96 -7.12
N LYS A 523 -14.97 -20.09 -6.17
CA LYS A 523 -14.12 -18.91 -6.45
C LYS A 523 -12.72 -19.35 -6.84
N GLU A 524 -12.15 -18.71 -7.85
CA GLU A 524 -10.74 -18.81 -8.21
C GLU A 524 -9.93 -17.78 -7.40
N GLU A 525 -8.88 -18.24 -6.71
CA GLU A 525 -8.03 -17.34 -5.93
C GLU A 525 -7.20 -16.44 -6.86
N GLY A 526 -7.20 -15.13 -6.58
CA GLY A 526 -6.57 -14.12 -7.44
C GLY A 526 -7.34 -13.78 -8.71
N GLY A 527 -8.46 -14.48 -8.99
CA GLY A 527 -9.31 -14.22 -10.14
C GLY A 527 -10.01 -12.86 -10.06
N VAL A 528 -10.37 -12.31 -11.21
CA VAL A 528 -11.11 -11.03 -11.29
C VAL A 528 -12.41 -11.11 -10.49
N ILE A 529 -12.69 -10.09 -9.69
CA ILE A 529 -13.98 -9.90 -9.03
C ILE A 529 -14.71 -8.80 -9.77
N ALA A 530 -16.01 -8.93 -9.99
CA ALA A 530 -16.80 -7.84 -10.57
C ALA A 530 -18.20 -7.77 -9.96
N THR A 531 -18.83 -6.61 -10.08
CA THR A 531 -20.18 -6.39 -9.58
C THR A 531 -20.98 -5.44 -10.46
N VAL A 532 -22.29 -5.68 -10.48
CA VAL A 532 -23.30 -4.78 -11.05
C VAL A 532 -24.37 -4.58 -9.99
N GLY A 533 -24.70 -3.32 -9.68
CA GLY A 533 -25.62 -2.97 -8.60
C GLY A 533 -26.72 -2.01 -9.02
N ALA A 534 -27.98 -2.42 -8.84
CA ALA A 534 -29.14 -1.58 -9.16
C ALA A 534 -29.78 -0.98 -7.89
N GLY A 535 -29.91 0.35 -7.89
CA GLY A 535 -30.50 1.15 -6.81
C GLY A 535 -31.28 2.34 -7.37
N THR A 536 -30.90 3.55 -6.97
CA THR A 536 -31.37 4.79 -7.62
C THR A 536 -30.84 4.92 -9.04
N GLY A 537 -29.60 4.48 -9.28
CA GLY A 537 -28.98 4.29 -10.60
C GLY A 537 -28.48 2.85 -10.78
N LEU A 538 -27.57 2.67 -11.74
CA LEU A 538 -26.90 1.40 -12.02
C LEU A 538 -25.38 1.61 -12.05
N GLY A 539 -24.67 1.05 -11.10
CA GLY A 539 -23.21 1.11 -11.08
C GLY A 539 -22.56 -0.24 -11.32
N GLU A 540 -21.30 -0.18 -11.76
CA GLU A 540 -20.47 -1.34 -12.05
C GLU A 540 -19.04 -1.08 -11.57
N CYS A 541 -18.36 -2.13 -11.09
CA CYS A 541 -16.93 -2.08 -10.86
C CYS A 541 -16.32 -3.47 -10.99
N PHE A 542 -15.01 -3.52 -11.12
CA PHE A 542 -14.23 -4.75 -11.07
C PHE A 542 -12.99 -4.57 -10.21
N LEU A 543 -12.42 -5.70 -9.76
CA LEU A 543 -11.19 -5.75 -8.98
C LEU A 543 -10.24 -6.77 -9.57
N THR A 544 -8.96 -6.41 -9.60
CA THR A 544 -7.86 -7.29 -10.01
C THR A 544 -6.88 -7.46 -8.85
N ALA A 545 -6.35 -8.66 -8.69
CA ALA A 545 -5.32 -8.94 -7.69
C ALA A 545 -3.94 -8.55 -8.24
N GLY A 546 -3.14 -7.88 -7.41
CA GLY A 546 -1.71 -7.66 -7.64
C GLY A 546 -0.88 -8.90 -7.32
N ASN A 547 0.43 -8.81 -7.56
CA ASN A 547 1.39 -9.89 -7.27
C ASN A 547 1.47 -10.27 -5.77
N ASP A 548 1.09 -9.35 -4.89
CA ASP A 548 0.99 -9.55 -3.43
C ASP A 548 -0.37 -10.14 -2.99
N GLY A 549 -1.28 -10.41 -3.94
CA GLY A 549 -2.63 -10.88 -3.68
C GLY A 549 -3.60 -9.79 -3.22
N ALA A 550 -3.17 -8.53 -3.09
CA ALA A 550 -4.03 -7.42 -2.76
C ALA A 550 -4.88 -7.01 -3.97
N TYR A 551 -6.17 -6.72 -3.74
CA TYR A 551 -7.07 -6.32 -4.81
C TYR A 551 -7.09 -4.79 -4.98
N SER A 552 -7.00 -4.34 -6.23
CA SER A 552 -7.25 -2.95 -6.63
C SER A 552 -8.62 -2.86 -7.30
N CYS A 553 -9.43 -1.88 -6.91
CA CYS A 553 -10.77 -1.69 -7.47
C CYS A 553 -10.79 -0.59 -8.54
N PHE A 554 -11.52 -0.85 -9.62
CA PHE A 554 -11.74 0.03 -10.75
C PHE A 554 -13.25 0.20 -10.94
N ALA A 555 -13.78 1.36 -10.56
CA ALA A 555 -15.15 1.74 -10.85
C ALA A 555 -15.32 2.11 -12.33
N CYS A 556 -16.50 1.84 -12.87
CA CYS A 556 -16.85 2.24 -14.23
C CYS A 556 -18.30 2.71 -14.32
N GLU A 557 -18.58 3.53 -15.32
CA GLU A 557 -19.92 4.05 -15.61
C GLU A 557 -20.72 3.08 -16.50
N GLY A 558 -20.59 1.77 -16.24
CA GLY A 558 -21.16 0.69 -17.06
C GLY A 558 -22.69 0.77 -17.22
N GLY A 559 -23.40 1.30 -16.23
CA GLY A 559 -24.84 1.54 -16.30
C GLY A 559 -25.28 2.56 -17.36
N HIS A 560 -24.35 3.38 -17.87
CA HIS A 560 -24.60 4.31 -18.97
C HIS A 560 -24.37 3.69 -20.36
N THR A 561 -24.07 2.39 -20.45
CA THR A 561 -24.02 1.65 -21.73
C THR A 561 -25.42 1.53 -22.36
N ASP A 562 -25.48 1.20 -23.65
CA ASP A 562 -26.75 1.19 -24.39
C ASP A 562 -27.61 -0.03 -24.06
N PHE A 563 -28.91 0.17 -23.89
CA PHE A 563 -29.84 -0.93 -23.68
C PHE A 563 -30.15 -1.65 -25.00
N ALA A 564 -29.89 -2.95 -25.04
CA ALA A 564 -30.22 -3.83 -26.17
C ALA A 564 -31.53 -4.59 -25.93
N PRO A 565 -32.66 -4.24 -26.56
CA PRO A 565 -33.94 -4.91 -26.34
C PRO A 565 -33.95 -6.35 -26.89
N ALA A 566 -34.52 -7.29 -26.11
CA ALA A 566 -34.48 -8.73 -26.42
C ALA A 566 -35.74 -9.28 -27.10
N ASN A 567 -36.84 -8.54 -27.09
CA ASN A 567 -38.12 -8.98 -27.66
C ASN A 567 -38.95 -7.78 -28.13
N ASP A 568 -40.04 -8.05 -28.84
CA ASP A 568 -40.86 -7.01 -29.46
C ASP A 568 -41.46 -6.05 -28.43
N LEU A 569 -41.85 -6.55 -27.25
CA LEU A 569 -42.36 -5.70 -26.16
C LEU A 569 -41.29 -4.73 -25.65
N GLU A 570 -40.04 -5.19 -25.48
CA GLU A 570 -38.94 -4.32 -25.09
C GLU A 570 -38.53 -3.33 -26.18
N ILE A 571 -38.66 -3.70 -27.46
CA ILE A 571 -38.47 -2.77 -28.59
C ILE A 571 -39.53 -1.66 -28.53
N GLU A 572 -40.78 -2.00 -28.21
CA GLU A 572 -41.83 -1.00 -28.03
C GLU A 572 -41.56 -0.08 -26.82
N ILE A 573 -41.11 -0.64 -25.68
CA ILE A 573 -40.69 0.15 -24.51
C ILE A 573 -39.55 1.10 -24.89
N TYR A 574 -38.52 0.59 -25.57
CA TYR A 574 -37.38 1.36 -26.06
C TYR A 574 -37.86 2.53 -26.93
N ASN A 575 -38.79 2.29 -27.85
CA ASN A 575 -39.32 3.32 -28.75
C ASN A 575 -40.16 4.39 -28.02
N ASP A 576 -41.02 4.00 -27.07
CA ASP A 576 -41.84 4.95 -26.29
C ASP A 576 -40.98 5.84 -25.37
N ILE A 577 -39.90 5.31 -24.80
CA ILE A 577 -39.00 6.12 -23.97
C ILE A 577 -38.16 7.06 -24.85
N LYS A 578 -37.66 6.57 -25.98
CA LYS A 578 -36.86 7.37 -26.91
C LYS A 578 -37.64 8.54 -27.50
N SER A 579 -38.92 8.37 -27.81
CA SER A 579 -39.78 9.48 -28.25
C SER A 579 -39.95 10.54 -27.15
N LYS A 580 -40.19 10.13 -25.91
CA LYS A 580 -40.27 11.04 -24.75
C LYS A 580 -38.98 11.82 -24.51
N VAL A 581 -37.83 11.16 -24.60
CA VAL A 581 -36.52 11.81 -24.42
C VAL A 581 -36.25 12.81 -25.55
N ARG A 582 -36.64 12.48 -26.79
CA ARG A 582 -36.59 13.39 -27.95
C ARG A 582 -37.43 14.65 -27.73
N GLU A 583 -38.65 14.48 -27.23
CA GLU A 583 -39.56 15.59 -26.93
C GLU A 583 -39.02 16.49 -25.81
N ALA A 584 -38.39 15.90 -24.77
CA ALA A 584 -37.92 16.64 -23.61
C ALA A 584 -36.57 17.38 -23.82
N PHE A 585 -35.64 16.84 -24.62
CA PHE A 585 -34.25 17.34 -24.71
C PHE A 585 -33.78 17.68 -26.14
N GLY A 586 -34.65 17.57 -27.15
CA GLY A 586 -34.34 17.89 -28.55
C GLY A 586 -33.54 16.81 -29.31
N LEU A 587 -33.29 17.03 -30.60
CA LEU A 587 -32.70 16.06 -31.54
C LEU A 587 -31.25 15.62 -31.20
N GLY A 588 -30.50 16.39 -30.40
CA GLY A 588 -29.10 16.09 -30.05
C GLY A 588 -28.94 14.97 -29.00
N CYS A 589 -29.83 14.90 -28.00
CA CYS A 589 -29.82 13.88 -26.94
C CYS A 589 -30.51 12.55 -27.37
N ALA A 590 -30.95 12.46 -28.62
CA ALA A 590 -31.97 11.52 -29.09
C ALA A 590 -31.48 10.18 -29.67
N LYS A 591 -30.16 9.98 -29.76
CA LYS A 591 -29.57 8.77 -30.38
C LYS A 591 -29.34 7.64 -29.37
N ARG A 592 -29.11 7.96 -28.08
CA ARG A 592 -28.62 7.01 -27.08
C ARG A 592 -29.68 6.73 -26.00
N PHE A 593 -29.80 5.47 -25.58
CA PHE A 593 -30.70 5.04 -24.52
C PHE A 593 -29.94 4.12 -23.56
N SER A 594 -29.61 4.63 -22.36
CA SER A 594 -28.79 3.89 -21.42
C SER A 594 -29.54 2.78 -20.71
N VAL A 595 -28.83 1.72 -20.35
CA VAL A 595 -29.36 0.56 -19.65
C VAL A 595 -29.89 0.91 -18.25
N GLU A 596 -29.29 1.88 -17.55
CA GLU A 596 -29.80 2.42 -16.28
C GLU A 596 -31.26 2.91 -16.36
N ARG A 597 -31.71 3.42 -17.51
CA ARG A 597 -33.10 3.90 -17.69
C ARG A 597 -34.13 2.77 -17.61
N ILE A 598 -33.68 1.52 -17.70
CA ILE A 598 -34.48 0.32 -17.47
C ILE A 598 -34.11 -0.30 -16.12
N ILE A 599 -32.81 -0.42 -15.82
CA ILE A 599 -32.30 -1.11 -14.63
C ILE A 599 -32.00 -0.09 -13.51
N SER A 600 -33.05 0.51 -12.97
CA SER A 600 -32.97 1.36 -11.78
C SER A 600 -34.33 1.47 -11.11
N GLY A 601 -34.40 2.09 -9.93
CA GLY A 601 -35.65 2.41 -9.26
C GLY A 601 -36.60 3.24 -10.16
N PRO A 602 -36.13 4.33 -10.79
CA PRO A 602 -36.88 5.06 -11.81
C PRO A 602 -37.19 4.24 -13.07
N GLY A 603 -36.32 3.30 -13.45
CA GLY A 603 -36.54 2.39 -14.58
C GLY A 603 -37.77 1.49 -14.40
N LEU A 604 -37.99 0.98 -13.18
CA LEU A 604 -39.22 0.24 -12.84
C LEU A 604 -40.49 1.07 -13.10
N ALA A 605 -40.48 2.34 -12.67
CA ALA A 605 -41.59 3.25 -12.89
C ALA A 605 -41.85 3.52 -14.38
N THR A 606 -40.79 3.59 -15.16
CA THR A 606 -40.84 3.79 -16.60
C THR A 606 -41.50 2.59 -17.31
N ILE A 607 -41.08 1.38 -16.96
CA ILE A 607 -41.67 0.14 -17.51
C ILE A 607 -43.16 0.04 -17.13
N TYR A 608 -43.50 0.23 -15.85
CA TYR A 608 -44.88 0.14 -15.38
C TYR A 608 -45.78 1.16 -16.08
N SER A 609 -45.32 2.42 -16.22
CA SER A 609 -46.06 3.48 -16.90
C SER A 609 -46.35 3.14 -18.36
N PHE A 610 -45.38 2.52 -19.06
CA PHE A 610 -45.59 2.03 -20.42
C PHE A 610 -46.65 0.91 -20.46
N LEU A 611 -46.54 -0.09 -19.57
CA LEU A 611 -47.47 -1.22 -19.53
C LEU A 611 -48.90 -0.77 -19.18
N ALA A 612 -49.06 0.16 -18.23
CA ALA A 612 -50.35 0.73 -17.86
C ALA A 612 -51.00 1.50 -19.03
N LYS A 613 -50.19 2.20 -19.85
CA LYS A 613 -50.66 2.87 -21.07
C LYS A 613 -51.03 1.87 -22.17
N LYS A 614 -50.25 0.80 -22.34
CA LYS A 614 -50.46 -0.22 -23.38
C LYS A 614 -51.65 -1.13 -23.08
N TYR A 615 -51.88 -1.45 -21.80
CA TYR A 615 -52.91 -2.36 -21.31
C TYR A 615 -53.79 -1.68 -20.25
N PRO A 616 -54.55 -0.63 -20.61
CA PRO A 616 -55.37 0.12 -19.65
C PRO A 616 -56.42 -0.77 -18.94
N GLU A 617 -56.86 -1.85 -19.59
CA GLU A 617 -57.80 -2.83 -19.04
C GLU A 617 -57.22 -3.68 -17.90
N LYS A 618 -55.88 -3.73 -17.75
CA LYS A 618 -55.18 -4.49 -16.71
C LYS A 618 -54.72 -3.64 -15.53
N VAL A 619 -55.02 -2.33 -15.56
CA VAL A 619 -54.62 -1.40 -14.50
C VAL A 619 -55.52 -1.61 -13.28
N ASP A 620 -54.92 -1.95 -12.14
CA ASP A 620 -55.58 -1.90 -10.84
C ASP A 620 -55.64 -0.44 -10.36
N PRO A 621 -56.84 0.15 -10.18
CA PRO A 621 -56.97 1.56 -9.84
C PRO A 621 -56.27 1.93 -8.52
N LYS A 622 -56.30 1.05 -7.53
CA LYS A 622 -55.72 1.33 -6.21
C LYS A 622 -54.20 1.36 -6.28
N VAL A 623 -53.60 0.35 -6.90
CA VAL A 623 -52.14 0.28 -7.08
C VAL A 623 -51.66 1.44 -7.97
N HIS A 624 -52.43 1.79 -8.98
CA HIS A 624 -52.09 2.90 -9.88
C HIS A 624 -52.13 4.27 -9.17
N GLU A 625 -53.13 4.49 -8.31
CA GLU A 625 -53.21 5.70 -7.49
C GLU A 625 -52.03 5.78 -6.49
N GLU A 626 -51.70 4.67 -5.81
CA GLU A 626 -50.53 4.59 -4.94
C GLU A 626 -49.23 4.89 -5.72
N PHE A 627 -49.10 4.36 -6.93
CA PHE A 627 -47.95 4.62 -7.82
C PHE A 627 -47.83 6.10 -8.20
N LEU A 628 -48.93 6.76 -8.59
CA LEU A 628 -48.92 8.18 -8.96
C LEU A 628 -48.54 9.08 -7.78
N ASN A 629 -48.94 8.71 -6.57
CA ASN A 629 -48.67 9.47 -5.35
C ASN A 629 -47.27 9.22 -4.74
N ALA A 630 -46.56 8.18 -5.18
CA ALA A 630 -45.31 7.74 -4.55
C ALA A 630 -44.05 8.52 -4.95
N ASN A 631 -44.12 9.45 -5.92
CA ASN A 631 -42.98 10.23 -6.40
C ASN A 631 -41.72 9.37 -6.63
N THR A 632 -40.63 9.62 -5.89
CA THR A 632 -39.36 8.87 -6.00
C THR A 632 -39.42 7.43 -5.48
N GLN A 633 -40.50 7.03 -4.79
CA GLN A 633 -40.69 5.67 -4.25
C GLN A 633 -41.55 4.77 -5.16
N GLN A 634 -41.83 5.17 -6.39
CA GLN A 634 -42.60 4.38 -7.35
C GLN A 634 -42.10 2.93 -7.53
N GLY A 635 -40.78 2.73 -7.58
CA GLY A 635 -40.19 1.39 -7.68
C GLY A 635 -40.53 0.49 -6.47
N LYS A 636 -40.69 1.07 -5.28
CA LYS A 636 -41.09 0.35 -4.06
C LYS A 636 -42.54 -0.15 -4.17
N VAL A 637 -43.46 0.71 -4.61
CA VAL A 637 -44.87 0.34 -4.82
C VAL A 637 -44.99 -0.83 -5.79
N ILE A 638 -44.22 -0.80 -6.89
CA ILE A 638 -44.18 -1.90 -7.87
C ILE A 638 -43.68 -3.19 -7.22
N GLY A 639 -42.56 -3.12 -6.48
CA GLY A 639 -41.99 -4.29 -5.79
C GLY A 639 -42.94 -4.94 -4.79
N GLU A 640 -43.59 -4.13 -3.95
CA GLU A 640 -44.51 -4.59 -2.90
C GLU A 640 -45.78 -5.24 -3.47
N ASN A 641 -46.27 -4.74 -4.62
CA ASN A 641 -47.49 -5.23 -5.25
C ASN A 641 -47.26 -6.31 -6.31
N ALA A 642 -46.01 -6.63 -6.68
CA ALA A 642 -45.71 -7.54 -7.78
C ALA A 642 -46.15 -8.99 -7.58
N LYS A 643 -46.47 -9.42 -6.34
CA LYS A 643 -47.00 -10.77 -6.09
C LYS A 643 -48.51 -10.88 -6.34
N THR A 644 -49.21 -9.75 -6.32
CA THR A 644 -50.68 -9.69 -6.35
C THR A 644 -51.23 -8.90 -7.53
N ASN A 645 -50.40 -8.08 -8.20
CA ASN A 645 -50.77 -7.28 -9.36
C ASN A 645 -50.05 -7.73 -10.64
N GLU A 646 -50.81 -7.98 -11.71
CA GLU A 646 -50.29 -8.50 -12.98
C GLU A 646 -49.28 -7.57 -13.64
N LEU A 647 -49.56 -6.26 -13.72
CA LEU A 647 -48.67 -5.29 -14.35
C LEU A 647 -47.39 -5.06 -13.54
N CYS A 648 -47.48 -5.05 -12.20
CA CYS A 648 -46.30 -5.00 -11.34
C CYS A 648 -45.44 -6.27 -11.46
N ASN A 649 -46.05 -7.46 -11.53
CA ASN A 649 -45.34 -8.71 -11.79
C ASN A 649 -44.60 -8.65 -13.14
N GLN A 650 -45.31 -8.28 -14.21
CA GLN A 650 -44.72 -8.18 -15.54
C GLN A 650 -43.60 -7.13 -15.60
N THR A 651 -43.75 -6.02 -14.88
CA THR A 651 -42.72 -4.98 -14.75
C THR A 651 -41.43 -5.56 -14.14
N LEU A 652 -41.53 -6.30 -13.03
CA LEU A 652 -40.36 -6.94 -12.41
C LEU A 652 -39.75 -8.02 -13.31
N GLU A 653 -40.54 -8.79 -14.06
CA GLU A 653 -40.00 -9.81 -14.98
C GLU A 653 -39.17 -9.17 -16.10
N ILE A 654 -39.64 -8.05 -16.68
CA ILE A 654 -38.90 -7.28 -17.68
C ILE A 654 -37.62 -6.69 -17.07
N PHE A 655 -37.73 -6.08 -15.89
CA PHE A 655 -36.59 -5.51 -15.17
C PHE A 655 -35.52 -6.56 -14.85
N VAL A 656 -35.90 -7.71 -14.30
CA VAL A 656 -34.96 -8.78 -13.92
C VAL A 656 -34.35 -9.45 -15.16
N GLY A 657 -35.10 -9.57 -16.26
CA GLY A 657 -34.56 -10.05 -17.54
C GLY A 657 -33.56 -9.06 -18.17
N ALA A 658 -33.81 -7.75 -18.06
CA ALA A 658 -32.84 -6.71 -18.42
C ALA A 658 -31.60 -6.76 -17.53
N TYR A 659 -31.78 -6.90 -16.22
CA TYR A 659 -30.68 -7.03 -15.26
C TYR A 659 -29.81 -8.25 -15.52
N GLY A 660 -30.40 -9.42 -15.75
CA GLY A 660 -29.64 -10.61 -16.13
C GLY A 660 -28.78 -10.39 -17.38
N ARG A 661 -29.32 -9.72 -18.41
CA ARG A 661 -28.56 -9.44 -19.64
C ARG A 661 -27.38 -8.51 -19.42
N GLU A 662 -27.56 -7.43 -18.65
CA GLU A 662 -26.44 -6.50 -18.40
C GLU A 662 -25.40 -7.14 -17.48
N ALA A 663 -25.82 -7.87 -16.45
CA ALA A 663 -24.93 -8.72 -15.66
C ALA A 663 -24.11 -9.66 -16.56
N GLY A 664 -24.74 -10.32 -17.53
CA GLY A 664 -24.04 -11.15 -18.50
C GLY A 664 -23.12 -10.37 -19.44
N ASN A 665 -23.44 -9.11 -19.78
CA ASN A 665 -22.53 -8.24 -20.55
C ASN A 665 -21.30 -7.86 -19.72
N ALA A 666 -21.48 -7.45 -18.47
CA ALA A 666 -20.39 -7.18 -17.54
C ALA A 666 -19.49 -8.43 -17.33
N MET A 667 -20.09 -9.62 -17.19
CA MET A 667 -19.31 -10.86 -17.08
C MET A 667 -18.51 -11.19 -18.34
N LEU A 668 -18.99 -10.85 -19.55
CA LEU A 668 -18.19 -10.99 -20.77
C LEU A 668 -17.00 -10.04 -20.79
N LYS A 669 -17.16 -8.83 -20.26
CA LYS A 669 -16.08 -7.82 -20.17
C LYS A 669 -15.02 -8.18 -19.13
N TYR A 670 -15.42 -8.80 -18.01
CA TYR A 670 -14.52 -8.99 -16.86
C TYR A 670 -14.10 -10.44 -16.60
N LEU A 671 -14.82 -11.44 -17.13
CA LEU A 671 -14.63 -12.87 -16.85
C LEU A 671 -14.33 -13.16 -15.36
N PRO A 672 -15.26 -12.82 -14.45
CA PRO A 672 -15.00 -12.67 -13.02
C PRO A 672 -14.90 -14.02 -12.28
N ARG A 673 -13.80 -14.76 -12.47
CA ARG A 673 -13.56 -16.07 -11.85
C ARG A 673 -13.37 -16.01 -10.33
N GLY A 674 -12.96 -14.86 -9.78
CA GLY A 674 -12.92 -14.60 -8.34
C GLY A 674 -14.29 -14.36 -7.71
N GLY A 675 -15.31 -14.06 -8.54
CA GLY A 675 -16.69 -13.88 -8.14
C GLY A 675 -17.38 -12.70 -8.82
N PHE A 676 -18.60 -12.94 -9.31
CA PHE A 676 -19.50 -11.93 -9.79
C PHE A 676 -20.60 -11.67 -8.75
N TYR A 677 -20.75 -10.42 -8.32
CA TYR A 677 -21.65 -10.06 -7.22
C TYR A 677 -22.76 -9.14 -7.73
N ILE A 678 -24.01 -9.52 -7.46
CA ILE A 678 -25.18 -8.65 -7.66
C ILE A 678 -25.36 -7.83 -6.40
N THR A 679 -25.17 -6.53 -6.52
CA THR A 679 -25.25 -5.56 -5.41
C THR A 679 -26.45 -4.62 -5.60
N GLY A 680 -26.55 -3.57 -4.78
CA GLY A 680 -27.63 -2.60 -4.84
C GLY A 680 -28.91 -3.06 -4.13
N GLY A 681 -29.73 -2.09 -3.71
CA GLY A 681 -30.88 -2.36 -2.83
C GLY A 681 -32.09 -3.01 -3.51
N LEU A 682 -32.15 -3.08 -4.85
CA LEU A 682 -33.32 -3.62 -5.55
C LEU A 682 -33.35 -5.15 -5.58
N ALA A 683 -32.21 -5.81 -5.78
CA ALA A 683 -32.12 -7.27 -5.82
C ALA A 683 -32.53 -7.94 -4.49
N PRO A 684 -31.98 -7.56 -3.31
CA PRO A 684 -32.36 -8.17 -2.03
C PRO A 684 -33.80 -7.89 -1.62
N LYS A 685 -34.44 -6.83 -2.13
CA LYS A 685 -35.87 -6.55 -1.90
C LYS A 685 -36.80 -7.41 -2.77
N ASN A 686 -36.27 -8.03 -3.84
CA ASN A 686 -37.05 -8.79 -4.83
C ASN A 686 -36.50 -10.22 -5.04
N LEU A 687 -35.95 -10.84 -3.97
CA LEU A 687 -35.22 -12.12 -4.02
C LEU A 687 -35.88 -13.22 -4.86
N ASP A 688 -37.20 -13.40 -4.74
CA ASP A 688 -37.92 -14.47 -5.45
C ASP A 688 -37.71 -14.43 -6.97
N TYR A 689 -37.54 -13.24 -7.57
CA TYR A 689 -37.32 -13.11 -9.01
C TYR A 689 -35.91 -13.49 -9.44
N PHE A 690 -34.93 -13.34 -8.54
CA PHE A 690 -33.54 -13.71 -8.78
C PHE A 690 -33.26 -15.18 -8.48
N THR A 691 -33.97 -15.77 -7.51
CA THR A 691 -33.68 -17.13 -7.03
C THR A 691 -34.70 -18.20 -7.42
N LYS A 692 -35.97 -17.87 -7.73
CA LYS A 692 -37.03 -18.88 -7.99
C LYS A 692 -37.57 -18.89 -9.42
N LYS A 693 -37.51 -17.78 -10.14
CA LYS A 693 -38.15 -17.66 -11.47
C LYS A 693 -37.23 -18.01 -12.64
N ASP A 694 -35.95 -18.33 -12.40
CA ASP A 694 -34.89 -18.54 -13.40
C ASP A 694 -34.70 -17.43 -14.44
N ILE A 695 -35.49 -16.35 -14.42
CA ILE A 695 -35.46 -15.24 -15.39
C ILE A 695 -34.07 -14.61 -15.45
N PHE A 696 -33.50 -14.31 -14.28
CA PHE A 696 -32.21 -13.66 -14.17
C PHE A 696 -31.09 -14.51 -14.79
N LEU A 697 -30.88 -15.73 -14.29
CA LEU A 697 -29.81 -16.62 -14.75
C LEU A 697 -29.99 -17.04 -16.20
N ASN A 698 -31.23 -17.30 -16.66
CA ASN A 698 -31.49 -17.60 -18.07
C ASN A 698 -31.10 -16.43 -18.97
N SER A 699 -31.43 -15.20 -18.57
CA SER A 699 -31.09 -14.00 -19.35
C SER A 699 -29.59 -13.71 -19.34
N LEU A 700 -28.94 -13.91 -18.19
CA LEU A 700 -27.50 -13.78 -18.01
C LEU A 700 -26.71 -14.75 -18.88
N PHE A 701 -27.08 -16.04 -18.86
CA PHE A 701 -26.38 -17.07 -19.62
C PHE A 701 -26.77 -17.16 -21.09
N ASP A 702 -27.72 -16.38 -21.59
CA ASP A 702 -28.16 -16.40 -23.01
C ASP A 702 -27.13 -15.78 -24.00
N LYS A 703 -25.83 -15.99 -23.80
CA LYS A 703 -24.74 -15.34 -24.55
C LYS A 703 -24.22 -16.22 -25.71
N GLY A 704 -25.09 -17.05 -26.30
CA GLY A 704 -24.77 -17.88 -27.47
C GLY A 704 -23.60 -18.84 -27.25
N ARG A 705 -22.57 -18.80 -28.12
CA ARG A 705 -21.43 -19.73 -28.06
C ARG A 705 -20.54 -19.58 -26.83
N VAL A 706 -20.57 -18.41 -26.17
CA VAL A 706 -19.76 -18.11 -24.98
C VAL A 706 -20.49 -18.39 -23.67
N SER A 707 -21.77 -18.83 -23.73
CA SER A 707 -22.53 -19.26 -22.54
C SER A 707 -21.80 -20.27 -21.64
N PRO A 708 -21.09 -21.30 -22.16
CA PRO A 708 -20.35 -22.22 -21.30
C PRO A 708 -19.28 -21.53 -20.45
N ALA A 709 -18.55 -20.55 -21.00
CA ALA A 709 -17.51 -19.83 -20.26
C ALA A 709 -18.08 -19.02 -19.08
N LEU A 710 -19.24 -18.37 -19.27
CA LEU A 710 -19.90 -17.62 -18.20
C LEU A 710 -20.43 -18.53 -17.09
N ARG A 711 -20.88 -19.75 -17.44
CA ARG A 711 -21.38 -20.73 -16.46
C ARG A 711 -20.30 -21.22 -15.49
N GLU A 712 -19.04 -21.01 -15.82
CA GLU A 712 -17.90 -21.33 -14.97
C GLU A 712 -17.42 -20.12 -14.12
N CYS A 713 -18.16 -19.00 -14.14
CA CYS A 713 -17.92 -17.89 -13.22
C CYS A 713 -18.85 -18.02 -12.00
N PRO A 714 -18.34 -17.86 -10.76
CA PRO A 714 -19.16 -17.89 -9.56
C PRO A 714 -20.03 -16.63 -9.43
N ILE A 715 -21.30 -16.78 -9.07
CA ILE A 715 -22.29 -15.71 -9.02
C ILE A 715 -22.93 -15.65 -7.63
N TYR A 716 -22.96 -14.46 -7.05
CA TYR A 716 -23.48 -14.20 -5.72
C TYR A 716 -24.47 -13.03 -5.73
N LEU A 717 -25.46 -13.05 -4.84
CA LEU A 717 -26.37 -11.93 -4.57
C LEU A 717 -26.10 -11.41 -3.15
N VAL A 718 -25.72 -10.14 -3.03
CA VAL A 718 -25.36 -9.52 -1.76
C VAL A 718 -26.62 -9.11 -0.99
N LEU A 719 -26.67 -9.44 0.30
CA LEU A 719 -27.82 -9.19 1.18
C LEU A 719 -27.64 -7.99 2.11
N THR A 720 -26.41 -7.52 2.30
CA THR A 720 -26.09 -6.40 3.20
C THR A 720 -26.14 -5.05 2.49
N GLU A 721 -26.62 -4.01 3.18
CA GLU A 721 -26.79 -2.65 2.62
C GLU A 721 -25.59 -1.71 2.90
N GLU A 722 -24.70 -2.05 3.83
CA GLU A 722 -23.61 -1.16 4.32
C GLU A 722 -22.27 -1.37 3.57
N LEU A 723 -22.32 -1.92 2.37
CA LEU A 723 -21.12 -2.39 1.67
C LEU A 723 -20.16 -1.26 1.29
N GLY A 724 -20.69 -0.10 0.86
CA GLY A 724 -19.89 1.06 0.48
C GLY A 724 -19.07 1.61 1.65
N GLU A 725 -19.70 1.80 2.81
CA GLU A 725 -19.03 2.28 4.03
C GLU A 725 -17.94 1.30 4.49
N ARG A 726 -18.22 0.00 4.46
CA ARG A 726 -17.23 -1.06 4.78
C ARG A 726 -16.03 -1.04 3.84
N GLY A 727 -16.24 -0.77 2.56
CA GLY A 727 -15.13 -0.67 1.62
C GLY A 727 -14.32 0.60 1.76
N ALA A 728 -14.96 1.73 2.06
CA ALA A 728 -14.25 2.96 2.42
C ALA A 728 -13.39 2.75 3.68
N HIS A 729 -13.93 2.07 4.70
CA HIS A 729 -13.19 1.67 5.89
C HIS A 729 -12.01 0.74 5.55
N LEU A 730 -12.23 -0.32 4.76
CA LEU A 730 -11.14 -1.22 4.35
C LEU A 730 -10.03 -0.46 3.60
N TYR A 731 -10.40 0.43 2.69
CA TYR A 731 -9.41 1.20 1.94
C TYR A 731 -8.63 2.17 2.85
N ALA A 732 -9.30 2.80 3.83
CA ALA A 732 -8.64 3.63 4.83
C ALA A 732 -7.64 2.82 5.68
N TYR A 733 -8.02 1.61 6.11
CA TYR A 733 -7.13 0.68 6.82
C TYR A 733 -5.92 0.25 5.97
N GLN A 734 -6.12 0.01 4.67
CA GLN A 734 -5.02 -0.32 3.75
C GLN A 734 -4.05 0.86 3.59
N LEU A 735 -4.55 2.10 3.55
CA LEU A 735 -3.71 3.30 3.49
C LEU A 735 -2.82 3.44 4.73
N LEU A 736 -3.31 3.12 5.92
CA LEU A 736 -2.48 3.07 7.14
C LEU A 736 -1.32 2.07 6.97
N ASN A 737 -1.61 0.83 6.60
CA ASN A 737 -0.62 -0.25 6.54
C ASN A 737 0.36 -0.16 5.38
N SER A 738 -0.03 0.46 4.26
CA SER A 738 0.88 0.75 3.15
C SER A 738 2.05 1.67 3.56
N THR A 739 1.89 2.44 4.65
CA THR A 739 2.97 3.22 5.24
C THR A 739 3.85 2.43 6.23
N HIS A 740 3.40 1.26 6.68
CA HIS A 740 4.11 0.42 7.66
C HIS A 740 4.80 -0.82 7.05
N GLU A 741 4.22 -1.47 6.02
CA GLU A 741 4.82 -2.68 5.41
C GLU A 741 6.12 -2.40 4.66
N ALA A 742 6.36 -1.15 4.27
CA ALA A 742 7.63 -0.78 3.66
C ALA A 742 8.80 -0.73 4.67
N CYS A 743 8.52 -0.93 5.97
CA CYS A 743 9.52 -0.93 7.04
C CYS A 743 10.17 -2.32 7.25
N ALA A 744 9.60 -3.39 6.70
CA ALA A 744 10.24 -4.70 6.68
C ALA A 744 11.07 -4.87 5.39
N THR A 745 12.39 -4.90 5.54
CA THR A 745 13.42 -5.28 4.53
C THR A 745 13.88 -4.23 3.49
N PRO A 746 14.66 -3.21 3.90
CA PRO A 746 15.54 -2.48 2.98
C PRO A 746 16.80 -3.29 2.58
N PHE A 747 17.21 -4.28 3.39
CA PHE A 747 18.50 -4.97 3.25
C PHE A 747 18.59 -5.94 2.05
N LEU A 748 17.47 -6.39 1.47
CA LEU A 748 17.47 -7.33 0.35
C LEU A 748 17.53 -6.68 -1.04
N ARG A 749 17.41 -5.35 -1.16
CA ARG A 749 17.48 -4.68 -2.48
C ARG A 749 18.90 -4.53 -3.04
N PHE A 750 19.95 -4.61 -2.20
CA PHE A 750 21.34 -4.43 -2.66
C PHE A 750 22.09 -5.71 -3.04
N CYS A 751 21.58 -6.89 -2.70
CA CYS A 751 22.22 -8.18 -3.04
C CYS A 751 21.52 -8.96 -4.19
N SER A 752 20.42 -8.46 -4.73
CA SER A 752 19.57 -9.20 -5.69
C SER A 752 19.86 -8.95 -7.18
N ILE A 753 21.04 -8.41 -7.53
CA ILE A 753 21.47 -8.26 -8.95
C ILE A 753 21.98 -9.59 -9.54
N ALA A 754 22.03 -10.68 -8.78
CA ALA A 754 22.32 -12.01 -9.31
C ALA A 754 21.24 -13.01 -8.86
N VAL A 755 20.62 -13.66 -9.84
CA VAL A 755 19.58 -14.72 -9.73
C VAL A 755 18.13 -14.23 -9.62
N TYR A 756 17.64 -13.58 -10.68
CA TYR A 756 16.21 -13.59 -11.02
C TYR A 756 15.93 -14.84 -11.88
N VAL A 757 15.51 -15.93 -11.23
CA VAL A 757 14.87 -17.08 -11.89
C VAL A 757 13.63 -17.45 -11.09
N LEU A 758 12.48 -17.11 -11.68
CA LEU A 758 11.18 -17.78 -11.58
C LEU A 758 10.77 -18.39 -10.23
N THR A 759 9.92 -17.68 -9.49
CA THR A 759 8.74 -18.31 -8.87
C THR A 759 7.68 -17.22 -8.65
N VAL A 760 6.70 -17.12 -9.57
CA VAL A 760 5.45 -16.37 -9.32
C VAL A 760 4.32 -17.37 -9.45
N PHE A 761 3.69 -17.68 -8.32
CA PHE A 761 2.42 -18.39 -8.26
C PHE A 761 1.36 -17.50 -8.91
N VAL A 762 0.96 -17.84 -10.14
CA VAL A 762 -0.36 -17.47 -10.64
C VAL A 762 -0.98 -18.73 -11.19
N LEU A 763 -1.85 -19.34 -10.39
CA LEU A 763 -2.73 -20.42 -10.85
C LEU A 763 -3.71 -19.79 -11.83
N PHE A 764 -3.48 -20.00 -13.13
CA PHE A 764 -4.51 -19.84 -14.15
C PHE A 764 -4.86 -21.24 -14.64
N CYS A 765 -6.14 -21.51 -14.90
CA CYS A 765 -6.53 -22.72 -15.60
C CYS A 765 -5.89 -22.72 -17.00
N ASP A 766 -4.72 -23.36 -17.12
CA ASP A 766 -3.95 -23.51 -18.37
C ASP A 766 -4.58 -24.53 -19.34
N LEU A 767 -5.91 -24.64 -19.35
CA LEU A 767 -6.65 -25.49 -20.27
C LEU A 767 -7.52 -24.62 -21.20
N SER A 768 -7.02 -24.33 -22.40
CA SER A 768 -7.77 -23.58 -23.41
C SER A 768 -8.43 -24.50 -24.42
N ARG A 769 -9.71 -24.25 -24.75
CA ARG A 769 -10.49 -24.96 -25.79
C ARG A 769 -10.73 -24.04 -26.98
N PHE A 770 -10.37 -24.51 -28.18
CA PHE A 770 -10.70 -23.80 -29.41
C PHE A 770 -12.20 -23.96 -29.74
N THR A 771 -12.94 -22.86 -29.69
CA THR A 771 -14.40 -22.82 -29.93
C THR A 771 -14.78 -22.88 -31.41
N ASN A 772 -13.81 -22.70 -32.32
CA ASN A 772 -14.04 -22.61 -33.77
C ASN A 772 -13.58 -23.85 -34.56
N ILE A 773 -13.13 -24.93 -33.91
CA ILE A 773 -12.66 -26.15 -34.56
C ILE A 773 -13.59 -27.32 -34.21
N LYS A 774 -14.01 -28.08 -35.24
CA LYS A 774 -15.02 -29.14 -35.15
C LYS A 774 -14.65 -30.28 -34.18
N ASP A 775 -13.36 -30.49 -33.92
CA ASP A 775 -12.81 -31.56 -33.08
C ASP A 775 -12.29 -31.08 -31.70
N GLY A 776 -12.51 -29.81 -31.34
CA GLY A 776 -12.33 -29.31 -29.97
C GLY A 776 -10.92 -29.49 -29.39
N TRP A 777 -9.89 -29.02 -30.11
CA TRP A 777 -8.51 -29.04 -29.62
C TRP A 777 -8.40 -28.37 -28.25
N LYS A 778 -7.60 -28.97 -27.37
CA LYS A 778 -7.26 -28.47 -26.04
C LYS A 778 -5.76 -28.25 -25.96
N ILE A 779 -5.36 -27.12 -25.38
CA ILE A 779 -3.96 -26.89 -24.99
C ILE A 779 -3.91 -26.90 -23.47
N ASP A 780 -3.01 -27.71 -22.91
CA ASP A 780 -2.76 -27.87 -21.47
C ASP A 780 -1.34 -27.34 -21.17
N GLY A 781 -1.24 -26.19 -20.51
CA GLY A 781 0.03 -25.54 -20.16
C GLY A 781 0.92 -26.42 -19.28
N PRO A 782 0.48 -26.91 -18.11
CA PRO A 782 1.21 -27.86 -17.28
C PRO A 782 1.61 -29.14 -18.03
N GLY A 783 0.72 -29.63 -18.91
CA GLY A 783 1.03 -30.72 -19.82
C GLY A 783 2.24 -30.40 -20.72
N LEU A 784 2.23 -29.20 -21.34
CA LEU A 784 3.33 -28.70 -22.18
C LEU A 784 4.61 -28.43 -21.38
N GLU A 785 4.55 -27.90 -20.16
CA GLU A 785 5.71 -27.72 -19.28
C GLU A 785 6.42 -29.06 -19.06
N LYS A 786 5.63 -30.08 -18.72
CA LYS A 786 6.12 -31.44 -18.47
C LYS A 786 6.68 -32.10 -19.73
N GLU A 787 6.01 -31.98 -20.87
CA GLU A 787 6.44 -32.61 -22.12
C GLU A 787 7.64 -31.91 -22.76
N LEU A 788 7.71 -30.57 -22.69
CA LEU A 788 8.74 -29.78 -23.35
C LEU A 788 9.92 -29.43 -22.44
N GLY A 789 9.84 -29.71 -21.13
CA GLY A 789 10.88 -29.35 -20.16
C GLY A 789 11.01 -27.84 -19.96
N ILE A 790 9.95 -27.08 -20.21
CA ILE A 790 9.90 -25.63 -20.03
C ILE A 790 9.48 -25.33 -18.59
N THR A 791 10.17 -24.41 -17.91
CA THR A 791 9.92 -24.08 -16.49
C THR A 791 8.55 -23.44 -16.25
N THR A 792 8.04 -22.68 -17.22
CA THR A 792 6.72 -22.05 -17.15
C THR A 792 6.15 -21.86 -18.55
N VAL A 793 4.95 -22.39 -18.80
CA VAL A 793 4.17 -22.14 -20.02
C VAL A 793 2.89 -21.44 -19.62
N LYS A 794 2.67 -20.23 -20.14
CA LYS A 794 1.42 -19.48 -19.92
C LYS A 794 0.64 -19.39 -21.21
N LEU A 795 -0.63 -19.78 -21.16
CA LEU A 795 -1.54 -19.63 -22.28
C LEU A 795 -2.23 -18.26 -22.20
N ILE A 796 -1.97 -17.40 -23.18
CA ILE A 796 -2.67 -16.12 -23.36
C ILE A 796 -3.44 -16.14 -24.68
N ASN A 797 -4.60 -15.47 -24.73
CA ASN A 797 -5.29 -15.29 -26.00
C ASN A 797 -4.53 -14.31 -26.91
N ASP A 798 -4.83 -14.34 -28.20
CA ASP A 798 -4.21 -13.50 -29.23
C ASP A 798 -4.35 -12.00 -28.92
N PHE A 799 -5.49 -11.60 -28.37
CA PHE A 799 -5.76 -10.20 -28.04
C PHE A 799 -5.04 -9.71 -26.78
N ALA A 800 -4.81 -10.56 -25.78
CA ALA A 800 -3.96 -10.25 -24.63
C ALA A 800 -2.49 -10.13 -25.05
N ALA A 801 -2.04 -10.95 -26.01
CA ALA A 801 -0.72 -10.78 -26.61
C ALA A 801 -0.58 -9.43 -27.33
N MET A 802 -1.62 -8.99 -28.06
CA MET A 802 -1.66 -7.64 -28.64
C MET A 802 -1.64 -6.55 -27.57
N GLY A 803 -2.38 -6.75 -26.45
CA GLY A 803 -2.39 -5.83 -25.32
C GLY A 803 -1.00 -5.58 -24.73
N TYR A 804 -0.23 -6.63 -24.47
CA TYR A 804 1.17 -6.48 -24.05
C TYR A 804 2.04 -5.82 -25.13
N GLY A 805 1.80 -6.11 -26.41
CA GLY A 805 2.47 -5.45 -27.53
C GLY A 805 2.27 -3.93 -27.54
N LEU A 806 1.11 -3.43 -27.13
CA LEU A 806 0.84 -1.98 -27.09
C LEU A 806 1.78 -1.20 -26.18
N LEU A 807 2.25 -1.82 -25.09
CA LEU A 807 3.22 -1.20 -24.17
C LEU A 807 4.57 -0.91 -24.84
N THR A 808 4.82 -1.51 -26.01
CA THR A 808 6.07 -1.38 -26.76
C THR A 808 5.96 -0.44 -27.96
N LEU A 809 4.77 0.09 -28.25
CA LEU A 809 4.54 0.93 -29.44
C LEU A 809 5.29 2.26 -29.37
N LYS A 810 5.93 2.60 -30.49
CA LYS A 810 6.60 3.88 -30.73
C LYS A 810 5.61 4.89 -31.31
N PRO A 811 5.82 6.21 -31.11
CA PRO A 811 4.89 7.25 -31.57
C PRO A 811 4.52 7.23 -33.07
N HIS A 812 5.37 6.66 -33.94
CA HIS A 812 5.10 6.55 -35.38
C HIS A 812 4.28 5.31 -35.78
N GLU A 813 4.02 4.40 -34.84
CA GLU A 813 3.29 3.14 -35.08
C GLU A 813 1.79 3.29 -34.82
N TYR A 814 1.33 4.46 -34.36
CA TYR A 814 -0.09 4.73 -34.09
C TYR A 814 -0.48 6.18 -34.45
N ILE A 815 -1.78 6.40 -34.63
CA ILE A 815 -2.37 7.73 -34.84
C ILE A 815 -3.14 8.12 -33.58
N VAL A 816 -2.83 9.29 -33.04
CA VAL A 816 -3.58 9.86 -31.91
C VAL A 816 -4.90 10.41 -32.43
N LEU A 817 -6.00 9.80 -32.00
CA LEU A 817 -7.35 10.23 -32.41
C LEU A 817 -7.97 11.25 -31.45
N ASN A 818 -7.44 11.35 -30.23
CA ASN A 818 -7.84 12.31 -29.20
C ASN A 818 -6.60 12.78 -28.44
N ASP A 819 -6.33 14.09 -28.45
CA ASP A 819 -5.09 14.68 -27.93
C ASP A 819 -5.20 14.97 -26.43
N VAL A 820 -5.32 13.89 -25.64
CA VAL A 820 -5.29 13.93 -24.17
C VAL A 820 -4.02 13.23 -23.69
N PRO A 821 -3.22 13.85 -22.79
CA PRO A 821 -2.00 13.24 -22.27
C PRO A 821 -2.27 11.87 -21.62
N LYS A 822 -1.35 10.92 -21.84
CA LYS A 822 -1.34 9.65 -21.12
C LYS A 822 -0.94 9.90 -19.65
N GLU A 823 -1.66 9.28 -18.74
CA GLU A 823 -1.32 9.24 -17.30
C GLU A 823 -0.50 7.98 -17.03
N GLU A 824 0.47 8.08 -16.12
CA GLU A 824 1.33 6.96 -15.73
C GLU A 824 0.53 5.93 -14.89
N ALA A 825 0.80 4.64 -15.09
CA ALA A 825 0.12 3.53 -14.41
C ALA A 825 -1.43 3.48 -14.58
N ALA A 826 -1.98 4.22 -15.54
CA ALA A 826 -3.40 4.23 -15.83
C ALA A 826 -3.87 2.94 -16.55
N PRO A 827 -5.12 2.49 -16.35
CA PRO A 827 -5.67 1.38 -17.12
C PRO A 827 -5.64 1.63 -18.63
N ILE A 828 -5.31 0.60 -19.41
CA ILE A 828 -5.29 0.64 -20.88
C ILE A 828 -6.35 -0.31 -21.41
N ALA A 829 -7.27 0.19 -22.25
CA ALA A 829 -8.23 -0.65 -22.95
C ALA A 829 -7.83 -0.78 -24.42
N THR A 830 -8.05 -1.95 -25.00
CA THR A 830 -7.73 -2.24 -26.39
C THR A 830 -8.92 -2.88 -27.06
N ILE A 831 -9.22 -2.49 -28.29
CA ILE A 831 -10.31 -3.02 -29.10
C ILE A 831 -9.86 -3.15 -30.56
N GLY A 832 -10.23 -4.25 -31.19
CA GLY A 832 -9.78 -4.56 -32.54
C GLY A 832 -10.79 -5.41 -33.29
N ALA A 833 -11.25 -4.89 -34.43
CA ALA A 833 -12.09 -5.63 -35.36
C ALA A 833 -11.21 -6.38 -36.37
N GLY A 834 -11.41 -7.69 -36.47
CA GLY A 834 -10.77 -8.58 -37.44
C GLY A 834 -11.80 -9.57 -38.00
N THR A 835 -11.50 -10.87 -37.95
CA THR A 835 -12.51 -11.91 -38.21
C THR A 835 -13.57 -11.99 -37.11
N GLY A 836 -13.27 -11.48 -35.91
CA GLY A 836 -14.20 -11.22 -34.81
C GLY A 836 -13.96 -9.83 -34.20
N LEU A 837 -14.43 -9.60 -32.98
CA LEU A 837 -14.19 -8.37 -32.22
C LEU A 837 -13.45 -8.71 -30.92
N GLY A 838 -12.15 -8.41 -30.88
CA GLY A 838 -11.32 -8.62 -29.70
C GLY A 838 -11.32 -7.41 -28.78
N GLU A 839 -11.29 -7.67 -27.48
CA GLU A 839 -11.14 -6.66 -26.42
C GLU A 839 -10.24 -7.19 -25.29
N CYS A 840 -9.38 -6.34 -24.72
CA CYS A 840 -8.63 -6.65 -23.51
C CYS A 840 -8.28 -5.38 -22.73
N TYR A 841 -7.95 -5.54 -21.45
CA TYR A 841 -7.61 -4.44 -20.57
C TYR A 841 -6.29 -4.72 -19.86
N LEU A 842 -5.49 -3.69 -19.65
CA LEU A 842 -4.29 -3.75 -18.83
C LEU A 842 -4.44 -2.85 -17.62
N THR A 843 -4.07 -3.35 -16.45
CA THR A 843 -3.98 -2.55 -15.22
C THR A 843 -2.56 -2.63 -14.67
N ALA A 844 -2.03 -1.50 -14.21
CA ALA A 844 -0.75 -1.48 -13.52
C ALA A 844 -0.93 -1.83 -12.04
N ASP A 845 0.04 -2.56 -11.48
CA ASP A 845 0.16 -2.73 -10.04
C ASP A 845 0.86 -1.50 -9.40
N LYS A 846 1.08 -1.57 -8.08
CA LYS A 846 1.73 -0.51 -7.29
C LYS A 846 3.16 -0.17 -7.73
N ASP A 847 3.83 -1.10 -8.42
CA ASP A 847 5.18 -0.94 -8.94
C ASP A 847 5.17 -0.47 -10.41
N GLY A 848 3.99 -0.18 -10.97
CA GLY A 848 3.81 0.26 -12.35
C GLY A 848 3.85 -0.88 -13.37
N GLN A 849 3.82 -2.15 -12.94
CA GLN A 849 3.85 -3.30 -13.82
C GLN A 849 2.44 -3.62 -14.34
N TYR A 850 2.29 -3.63 -15.67
CA TYR A 850 1.01 -3.93 -16.31
C TYR A 850 0.73 -5.44 -16.39
N SER A 851 -0.48 -5.83 -16.00
CA SER A 851 -1.06 -7.15 -16.27
C SER A 851 -2.21 -7.01 -17.25
N CYS A 852 -2.24 -7.87 -18.28
CA CYS A 852 -3.31 -7.92 -19.27
C CYS A 852 -4.37 -8.96 -18.91
N PHE A 853 -5.64 -8.55 -18.97
CA PHE A 853 -6.81 -9.37 -18.73
C PHE A 853 -7.55 -9.58 -20.05
N ALA A 854 -7.64 -10.84 -20.46
CA ALA A 854 -8.44 -11.26 -21.60
C ALA A 854 -9.93 -11.09 -21.29
N CYS A 855 -10.72 -10.66 -22.28
CA CYS A 855 -12.18 -10.63 -22.16
C CYS A 855 -12.87 -11.09 -23.45
N GLU A 856 -14.18 -11.28 -23.36
CA GLU A 856 -15.07 -11.67 -24.46
C GLU A 856 -16.05 -10.52 -24.78
N GLY A 857 -15.63 -9.27 -24.55
CA GLY A 857 -16.47 -8.08 -24.67
C GLY A 857 -17.06 -7.86 -26.08
N GLY A 858 -16.42 -8.38 -27.13
CA GLY A 858 -17.00 -8.41 -28.48
C GLY A 858 -18.29 -9.22 -28.61
N HIS A 859 -18.56 -10.10 -27.64
CA HIS A 859 -19.80 -10.90 -27.55
C HIS A 859 -20.94 -10.20 -26.81
N THR A 860 -20.76 -8.98 -26.33
CA THR A 860 -21.81 -8.16 -25.70
C THR A 860 -22.97 -7.89 -26.65
N ASP A 861 -24.13 -7.54 -26.10
CA ASP A 861 -25.36 -7.33 -26.87
C ASP A 861 -25.30 -6.10 -27.78
N PHE A 862 -25.74 -6.27 -29.03
CA PHE A 862 -25.87 -5.14 -29.95
C PHE A 862 -27.14 -4.33 -29.66
N ALA A 863 -26.96 -3.05 -29.33
CA ALA A 863 -28.03 -2.08 -29.14
C ALA A 863 -28.13 -1.15 -30.37
N PRO A 864 -29.25 -1.20 -31.13
CA PRO A 864 -29.45 -0.32 -32.29
C PRO A 864 -29.75 1.12 -31.85
N ALA A 865 -29.16 2.10 -32.54
CA ALA A 865 -29.23 3.52 -32.21
C ALA A 865 -30.22 4.33 -33.07
N ASP A 866 -30.67 3.83 -34.22
CA ASP A 866 -31.65 4.52 -35.07
C ASP A 866 -32.55 3.57 -35.87
N ALA A 867 -33.43 4.12 -36.71
CA ALA A 867 -34.37 3.35 -37.50
C ALA A 867 -33.67 2.42 -38.51
N LEU A 868 -32.56 2.85 -39.11
CA LEU A 868 -31.82 2.04 -40.08
C LEU A 868 -31.11 0.89 -39.38
N GLU A 869 -30.49 1.14 -38.22
CA GLU A 869 -29.89 0.09 -37.40
C GLU A 869 -30.92 -0.91 -36.87
N ILE A 870 -32.14 -0.47 -36.55
CA ILE A 870 -33.25 -1.37 -36.17
C ILE A 870 -33.65 -2.25 -37.36
N GLU A 871 -33.70 -1.73 -38.58
CA GLU A 871 -33.96 -2.53 -39.77
C GLU A 871 -32.86 -3.57 -40.02
N ILE A 872 -31.59 -3.17 -39.87
CA ILE A 872 -30.44 -4.08 -39.96
C ILE A 872 -30.55 -5.16 -38.87
N TYR A 873 -30.83 -4.76 -37.63
CA TYR A 873 -31.04 -5.65 -36.50
C TYR A 873 -32.11 -6.70 -36.79
N ASN A 874 -33.28 -6.27 -37.26
CA ASN A 874 -34.40 -7.15 -37.59
C ASN A 874 -34.07 -8.08 -38.77
N SER A 875 -33.37 -7.58 -39.79
CA SER A 875 -32.93 -8.39 -40.93
C SER A 875 -31.99 -9.51 -40.50
N ILE A 876 -30.99 -9.19 -39.67
CA ILE A 876 -30.00 -10.17 -39.17
C ILE A 876 -30.67 -11.17 -38.22
N LYS A 877 -31.55 -10.70 -37.33
CA LYS A 877 -32.33 -11.54 -36.43
C LYS A 877 -33.14 -12.58 -37.20
N ALA A 878 -33.79 -12.16 -38.29
CA ALA A 878 -34.54 -13.05 -39.17
C ALA A 878 -33.64 -14.06 -39.89
N GLU A 879 -32.46 -13.65 -40.38
CA GLU A 879 -31.50 -14.54 -41.05
C GLU A 879 -30.92 -15.61 -40.12
N LEU A 880 -30.57 -15.23 -38.89
CA LEU A 880 -29.98 -16.15 -37.92
C LEU A 880 -31.00 -17.09 -37.26
N GLY A 881 -32.30 -16.87 -37.47
CA GLY A 881 -33.36 -17.57 -36.73
C GLY A 881 -33.29 -17.31 -35.22
N CYS A 882 -32.58 -16.25 -34.80
CA CYS A 882 -32.42 -15.89 -33.40
C CYS A 882 -33.74 -15.31 -32.87
N GLN A 883 -34.34 -15.93 -31.86
CA GLN A 883 -35.60 -15.44 -31.31
C GLN A 883 -35.44 -14.17 -30.45
N ARG A 884 -34.23 -13.86 -29.96
CA ARG A 884 -34.01 -12.81 -28.95
C ARG A 884 -32.96 -11.74 -29.32
N ARG A 885 -31.68 -12.08 -29.48
CA ARG A 885 -30.56 -11.12 -29.62
C ARG A 885 -29.35 -11.67 -30.41
N PHE A 886 -28.39 -10.82 -30.75
CA PHE A 886 -27.08 -11.19 -31.30
C PHE A 886 -25.95 -10.28 -30.77
N SER A 887 -24.71 -10.77 -30.83
CA SER A 887 -23.54 -10.03 -30.33
C SER A 887 -23.09 -8.90 -31.23
N VAL A 888 -22.50 -7.84 -30.67
CA VAL A 888 -21.91 -6.71 -31.41
C VAL A 888 -20.95 -7.15 -32.50
N GLU A 889 -20.15 -8.19 -32.28
CA GLU A 889 -19.25 -8.78 -33.31
C GLU A 889 -19.96 -9.08 -34.64
N ARG A 890 -21.27 -9.36 -34.65
CA ARG A 890 -22.04 -9.62 -35.89
C ARG A 890 -22.23 -8.38 -36.77
N ILE A 891 -21.92 -7.20 -36.25
CA ILE A 891 -21.91 -5.92 -36.95
C ILE A 891 -20.48 -5.40 -37.05
N ILE A 892 -19.76 -5.41 -35.93
CA ILE A 892 -18.41 -4.83 -35.80
C ILE A 892 -17.35 -5.94 -35.96
N SER A 893 -17.28 -6.51 -37.15
CA SER A 893 -16.20 -7.39 -37.60
C SER A 893 -16.13 -7.39 -39.12
N GLY A 894 -15.11 -8.01 -39.72
CA GLY A 894 -15.06 -8.23 -41.17
C GLY A 894 -16.31 -8.94 -41.70
N PRO A 895 -16.74 -10.08 -41.11
CA PRO A 895 -18.03 -10.69 -41.43
C PRO A 895 -19.24 -9.77 -41.18
N GLY A 896 -19.21 -8.94 -40.14
CA GLY A 896 -20.27 -7.98 -39.85
C GLY A 896 -20.40 -6.89 -40.92
N LEU A 897 -19.29 -6.32 -41.38
CA LEU A 897 -19.25 -5.37 -42.49
C LEU A 897 -19.83 -5.98 -43.78
N ALA A 898 -19.56 -7.25 -44.04
CA ALA A 898 -20.17 -7.98 -45.15
C ALA A 898 -21.69 -8.13 -45.00
N THR A 899 -22.18 -8.34 -43.78
CA THR A 899 -23.61 -8.42 -43.47
C THR A 899 -24.32 -7.09 -43.72
N ILE A 900 -23.72 -5.98 -43.30
CA ILE A 900 -24.24 -4.62 -43.58
C ILE A 900 -24.33 -4.41 -45.09
N TYR A 901 -23.26 -4.72 -45.84
CA TYR A 901 -23.27 -4.60 -47.31
C TYR A 901 -24.36 -5.47 -47.96
N LYS A 902 -24.53 -6.74 -47.53
CA LYS A 902 -25.61 -7.62 -48.03
C LYS A 902 -26.99 -7.02 -47.81
N PHE A 903 -27.24 -6.45 -46.63
CA PHE A 903 -28.48 -5.77 -46.32
C PHE A 903 -28.70 -4.57 -47.25
N LEU A 904 -27.70 -3.70 -47.39
CA LEU A 904 -27.79 -2.52 -48.25
C LEU A 904 -27.96 -2.89 -49.73
N ALA A 905 -27.23 -3.88 -50.24
CA ALA A 905 -27.36 -4.37 -51.60
C ALA A 905 -28.75 -4.96 -51.88
N LYS A 906 -29.39 -5.59 -50.88
CA LYS A 906 -30.77 -6.07 -50.97
C LYS A 906 -31.79 -4.92 -50.91
N LYS A 907 -31.53 -3.90 -50.08
CA LYS A 907 -32.41 -2.74 -49.90
C LYS A 907 -32.35 -1.76 -51.07
N PHE A 908 -31.19 -1.61 -51.70
CA PHE A 908 -30.88 -0.66 -52.77
C PHE A 908 -30.19 -1.38 -53.96
N PRO A 909 -30.88 -2.32 -54.64
CA PRO A 909 -30.30 -3.09 -55.74
C PRO A 909 -29.80 -2.21 -56.90
N GLU A 910 -30.39 -1.03 -57.09
CA GLU A 910 -30.02 -0.06 -58.11
C GLU A 910 -28.64 0.60 -57.87
N LYS A 911 -28.11 0.52 -56.65
CA LYS A 911 -26.81 1.08 -56.25
C LYS A 911 -25.67 0.07 -56.28
N VAL A 912 -25.95 -1.18 -56.66
CA VAL A 912 -24.96 -2.26 -56.64
C VAL A 912 -23.99 -2.15 -57.82
N ASN A 913 -22.70 -1.99 -57.52
CA ASN A 913 -21.63 -2.13 -58.51
C ASN A 913 -21.36 -3.61 -58.81
N GLU A 914 -21.64 -4.04 -60.05
CA GLU A 914 -21.54 -5.45 -60.46
C GLU A 914 -20.16 -6.06 -60.23
N LYS A 915 -19.09 -5.31 -60.47
CA LYS A 915 -17.72 -5.80 -60.30
C LYS A 915 -17.41 -6.05 -58.83
N VAL A 916 -17.67 -5.04 -57.99
CA VAL A 916 -17.47 -5.14 -56.53
C VAL A 916 -18.33 -6.26 -55.95
N HIS A 917 -19.58 -6.39 -56.43
CA HIS A 917 -20.49 -7.43 -55.98
C HIS A 917 -20.03 -8.83 -56.40
N ALA A 918 -19.51 -9.01 -57.62
CA ALA A 918 -18.94 -10.29 -58.05
C ALA A 918 -17.71 -10.68 -57.21
N ASP A 919 -16.81 -9.72 -56.98
CA ASP A 919 -15.63 -9.92 -56.13
C ASP A 919 -16.06 -10.31 -54.70
N PHE A 920 -17.07 -9.62 -54.15
CA PHE A 920 -17.67 -9.92 -52.85
C PHE A 920 -18.24 -11.36 -52.79
N GLN A 921 -19.01 -11.80 -53.78
CA GLN A 921 -19.58 -13.15 -53.79
C GLN A 921 -18.48 -14.23 -53.86
N SER A 922 -17.35 -13.94 -54.52
CA SER A 922 -16.24 -14.88 -54.65
C SER A 922 -15.34 -14.96 -53.40
N ALA A 923 -15.32 -13.92 -52.56
CA ALA A 923 -14.33 -13.73 -51.49
C ALA A 923 -14.49 -14.60 -50.24
N LYS A 924 -15.55 -15.43 -50.13
CA LYS A 924 -15.83 -16.31 -48.96
C LYS A 924 -15.66 -15.58 -47.61
N SER A 925 -14.64 -15.90 -46.81
CA SER A 925 -14.37 -15.29 -45.49
C SER A 925 -13.77 -13.88 -45.56
N LEU A 926 -13.33 -13.43 -46.74
CA LEU A 926 -12.72 -12.11 -46.97
C LEU A 926 -13.73 -11.08 -47.51
N GLN A 927 -15.03 -11.37 -47.47
CA GLN A 927 -16.10 -10.48 -47.92
C GLN A 927 -16.01 -9.07 -47.31
N GLY A 928 -15.77 -8.96 -46.00
CA GLY A 928 -15.60 -7.67 -45.35
C GLY A 928 -14.40 -6.87 -45.86
N LYS A 929 -13.31 -7.56 -46.22
CA LYS A 929 -12.12 -6.91 -46.81
C LYS A 929 -12.47 -6.26 -48.14
N ILE A 930 -13.23 -6.96 -49.00
CA ILE A 930 -13.68 -6.39 -50.28
C ILE A 930 -14.49 -5.12 -50.06
N VAL A 931 -15.43 -5.13 -49.11
CA VAL A 931 -16.21 -3.92 -48.77
C VAL A 931 -15.29 -2.80 -48.28
N GLY A 932 -14.36 -3.10 -47.36
CA GLY A 932 -13.44 -2.11 -46.81
C GLY A 932 -12.48 -1.50 -47.84
N ASP A 933 -11.86 -2.32 -48.69
CA ASP A 933 -10.94 -1.87 -49.74
C ASP A 933 -11.62 -0.93 -50.75
N ASN A 934 -12.91 -1.13 -50.99
CA ASN A 934 -13.69 -0.35 -51.96
C ASN A 934 -14.48 0.80 -51.32
N ALA A 935 -14.39 1.02 -50.01
CA ALA A 935 -15.18 2.03 -49.30
C ALA A 935 -14.88 3.48 -49.74
N LYS A 936 -13.72 3.74 -50.36
CA LYS A 936 -13.39 5.07 -50.94
C LYS A 936 -13.95 5.26 -52.36
N SER A 937 -14.32 4.19 -53.05
CA SER A 937 -14.61 4.20 -54.49
C SER A 937 -16.00 3.66 -54.87
N ASP A 938 -16.73 3.03 -53.96
CA ASP A 938 -18.07 2.48 -54.18
C ASP A 938 -19.06 3.02 -53.13
N GLU A 939 -20.24 3.48 -53.57
CA GLU A 939 -21.24 4.14 -52.72
C GLU A 939 -21.79 3.20 -51.64
N LEU A 940 -22.15 1.97 -51.98
CA LEU A 940 -22.69 1.01 -51.01
C LEU A 940 -21.62 0.53 -50.03
N CYS A 941 -20.38 0.35 -50.49
CA CYS A 941 -19.27 0.03 -49.60
C CYS A 941 -18.94 1.17 -48.66
N ASN A 942 -19.00 2.42 -49.15
CA ASN A 942 -18.84 3.61 -48.33
C ASN A 942 -19.92 3.69 -47.25
N GLN A 943 -21.19 3.55 -47.63
CA GLN A 943 -22.31 3.57 -46.70
C GLN A 943 -22.24 2.42 -45.68
N ALA A 944 -21.83 1.22 -46.10
CA ALA A 944 -21.60 0.10 -45.18
C ALA A 944 -20.49 0.41 -44.18
N MET A 945 -19.41 1.06 -44.63
CA MET A 945 -18.31 1.50 -43.78
C MET A 945 -18.72 2.62 -42.82
N GLU A 946 -19.53 3.58 -43.28
CA GLU A 946 -20.09 4.63 -42.42
C GLU A 946 -20.93 4.02 -41.29
N ILE A 947 -21.85 3.10 -41.59
CA ILE A 947 -22.65 2.39 -40.57
C ILE A 947 -21.75 1.56 -39.64
N PHE A 948 -20.74 0.88 -40.18
CA PHE A 948 -19.78 0.13 -39.39
C PHE A 948 -19.04 1.04 -38.40
N VAL A 949 -18.51 2.17 -38.88
CA VAL A 949 -17.82 3.17 -38.06
C VAL A 949 -18.80 3.81 -37.08
N GLU A 950 -20.03 4.13 -37.48
CA GLU A 950 -21.09 4.63 -36.61
C GLU A 950 -21.59 3.60 -35.61
N CYS A 951 -21.31 2.31 -35.75
CA CYS A 951 -21.53 1.30 -34.70
C CYS A 951 -20.28 1.20 -33.78
N VAL A 952 -19.09 1.49 -34.29
CA VAL A 952 -17.80 1.56 -33.55
C VAL A 952 -17.66 2.86 -32.75
N VAL A 953 -18.19 3.99 -33.21
CA VAL A 953 -18.08 5.30 -32.55
C VAL A 953 -18.96 5.40 -31.29
N PRO A 954 -20.17 4.82 -31.22
CA PRO A 954 -20.85 4.54 -29.97
C PRO A 954 -19.98 3.68 -29.08
N PHE A 955 -19.18 2.76 -29.62
CA PHE A 955 -18.16 2.03 -28.87
C PHE A 955 -17.10 2.94 -28.24
N ARG A 956 -16.72 4.08 -28.85
CA ARG A 956 -15.91 5.14 -28.16
C ARG A 956 -16.63 5.70 -26.93
N SER A 957 -17.95 5.90 -26.98
CA SER A 957 -18.76 6.38 -25.84
C SER A 957 -19.23 5.26 -24.89
N ARG A 958 -19.10 3.99 -25.30
CA ARG A 958 -19.29 2.78 -24.48
C ARG A 958 -17.98 2.41 -23.76
N LEU A 959 -16.82 2.79 -24.31
CA LEU A 959 -15.50 2.81 -23.65
C LEU A 959 -15.23 4.11 -22.87
N ALA A 960 -16.01 5.18 -23.08
CA ALA A 960 -15.93 6.44 -22.32
C ALA A 960 -16.38 6.31 -20.85
N CYS A 961 -16.68 5.10 -20.39
CA CYS A 961 -17.05 4.78 -19.02
C CYS A 961 -15.84 4.58 -18.08
N TRP A 962 -14.66 5.03 -18.51
CA TRP A 962 -13.37 4.91 -17.84
C TRP A 962 -12.77 6.33 -17.70
N PRO A 963 -11.94 6.62 -16.67
CA PRO A 963 -11.22 7.89 -16.60
C PRO A 963 -10.50 8.15 -17.93
N PRO A 964 -10.36 9.42 -18.35
CA PRO A 964 -10.15 9.79 -19.75
C PRO A 964 -8.78 9.36 -20.29
N LEU A 965 -8.65 8.09 -20.70
CA LEU A 965 -7.38 7.50 -21.12
C LEU A 965 -7.52 6.60 -22.37
N VAL A 966 -7.11 7.23 -23.48
CA VAL A 966 -6.44 6.70 -24.68
C VAL A 966 -6.86 5.32 -25.22
N LEU A 967 -7.74 5.34 -26.23
CA LEU A 967 -7.84 4.28 -27.24
C LEU A 967 -6.62 4.33 -28.19
N THR A 968 -5.82 3.28 -28.21
CA THR A 968 -4.92 2.98 -29.34
C THR A 968 -5.54 1.87 -30.17
N LEU A 969 -6.14 2.21 -31.31
CA LEU A 969 -6.57 1.20 -32.30
C LEU A 969 -5.33 0.60 -32.95
N CYS A 970 -5.08 -0.69 -32.70
CA CYS A 970 -4.06 -1.48 -33.41
C CYS A 970 -4.53 -1.75 -34.84
N CYS A 971 -4.26 -0.82 -35.75
CA CYS A 971 -4.48 -0.98 -37.18
C CYS A 971 -3.37 -1.85 -37.82
N TYR A 972 -3.27 -3.14 -37.46
CA TYR A 972 -2.34 -4.07 -38.15
C TYR A 972 -2.93 -4.69 -39.43
N PHE A 973 -4.18 -4.37 -39.79
CA PHE A 973 -4.82 -4.79 -41.05
C PHE A 973 -5.03 -3.67 -42.08
N PHE A 974 -4.74 -2.41 -41.72
CA PHE A 974 -5.02 -1.23 -42.56
C PHE A 974 -3.76 -0.56 -43.13
N SER A 975 -2.62 -1.27 -43.19
CA SER A 975 -1.44 -0.79 -43.91
C SER A 975 -1.65 -0.94 -45.42
N GLY A 976 -2.42 -0.01 -45.99
CA GLY A 976 -2.75 0.11 -47.39
C GLY A 976 -3.88 1.10 -47.68
N LEU A 977 -4.08 2.12 -46.84
CA LEU A 977 -5.11 3.16 -47.00
C LEU A 977 -4.53 4.57 -47.05
#